data_AF-A0A944JIX7-F1
#
_entry.id   AF-A0A944JIX7-F1
#
_cell.length_a   1.000
_cell.length_b   1.000
_cell.length_c   1.000
_cell.angle_alpha   90.00
_cell.angle_beta   90.00
_cell.angle_gamma   90.00
#
_symmetry.space_group_name_H-M   'P 1'
#
loop_
_entity.id
_entity.type
_entity.pdbx_description
1 polymer ?
#
loop_
_entity_poly.entity_id
_entity_poly.type
_entity_poly.pdbx_seq_one_letter_code
_entity_poly.pdbx_strand_id
1 'polypeptide(L)'
;MPPRPLSRRRSRLIALAAAFSLPLGLTAVGATTAAQAAAVQCSVDYKTNDWGSGFTAELTLTNRSATPLDGWTLTYAYTGDQKLTNGWNGTWAQSGKTVSVAAASWNRTVAAGAAVTAGAQFTYSGTNAAPTSFAVNGTACTGAHQPPVAVLTSPAAGAVYTAGDPVPLAATAAAADSATVGKVEFYSDTTLLGTDTTAPFTLGATGLAAGAHSLYAKAYDSLGASGESAPVGITVTAGPALVAAPAQLSVRRGQTGTFDLKLSTQPAANVTVSVARTLGNTDLTATPATLTFTPANWNTAQKVTVTAGTTGSGSAVFTATAPGRTKAEVTVVQLAADSTYDARFLDLHGKITNPANGYFSPEGIPYHSVETLIVEAPDHGHETTSEAYSYLIWLQAMYGKITGDWTKFNGAWDTMEKFMIPTHADQPTTGSYNASKPATYAPEHDLPSQYPAKLDGTVTAGVDPIAGELKGAYGTDDIYGMHWLQDVDNVYGFGNEPGKCSAGPTATGPSYINTFQRGPQESVWETVPHPTCDKFAYGGKNGYLDLFTGDSSYAKQWKFTNAPDADARAIQAAYWADVWAKEQGKGTQVTATVTKAAKMGDYLRYSMFDKYFKKAGNCVGPTVCPAGTGKDSAHYLMSWYYAWGGATDTSAGWSWRIGSSHAHGGYQNPLAAYALSEYAPLKPKSSTGAADWATSLDRQLEFYRWLQSDEGAIAGGATNSWQGRYAQPPAGTPTFHGLFYDEKPVYHDPASNQWFGFQAWSMERVAEYYRQTGDAAAKTVLDKWVGWALSKTTINPDGTYRIPSTLQWSGAPDTWNASAPGANGGLHVTVADYTDDVGVAAAYAKTLTYYAAKSGHPEAKRVAKALLDGMWAHHQDPLGVAVQETRTDYNRFSNPVYVPGTWTGTMPNGDAVNSASTFASIRTFYQDDPAWPKIEAYLAGGAAPVFTYHRFWAQADIALAMGSYAELLE
;
A
#
# COMPACT_ATOMS: atom_id res chain seq x y z
N MET A 1 -30.34 -45.43 40.75
CA MET A 1 -29.98 -45.01 42.13
C MET A 1 -28.51 -45.32 42.36
N PRO A 2 -27.80 -44.61 43.26
CA PRO A 2 -27.99 -43.25 43.80
C PRO A 2 -26.62 -42.48 43.80
N PRO A 3 -26.34 -41.45 44.64
CA PRO A 3 -27.18 -40.33 45.09
C PRO A 3 -26.58 -38.92 44.82
N ARG A 4 -27.48 -37.92 44.89
CA ARG A 4 -27.27 -36.54 45.41
C ARG A 4 -28.11 -36.44 46.73
N PRO A 5 -28.14 -35.38 47.60
CA PRO A 5 -28.02 -33.95 47.22
C PRO A 5 -27.65 -32.86 48.30
N LEU A 6 -27.61 -31.59 47.84
CA LEU A 6 -28.20 -30.36 48.45
C LEU A 6 -27.81 -29.77 49.84
N SER A 7 -27.29 -28.53 49.80
CA SER A 7 -27.80 -27.30 50.49
C SER A 7 -27.72 -27.16 52.04
N ARG A 8 -27.67 -25.98 52.68
CA ARG A 8 -28.54 -24.77 52.56
C ARG A 8 -27.91 -23.49 53.21
N ARG A 9 -28.53 -22.31 53.01
CA ARG A 9 -28.20 -21.02 53.67
C ARG A 9 -28.78 -20.91 55.10
N ARG A 10 -28.16 -20.11 56.01
CA ARG A 10 -28.74 -18.86 56.60
C ARG A 10 -27.93 -18.20 57.75
N SER A 11 -27.61 -16.92 57.55
CA SER A 11 -27.89 -15.74 58.41
C SER A 11 -27.59 -15.64 59.93
N ARG A 12 -26.85 -14.55 60.26
CA ARG A 12 -27.05 -13.54 61.36
C ARG A 12 -26.57 -13.80 62.81
N LEU A 13 -25.73 -12.85 63.26
CA LEU A 13 -25.74 -12.10 64.54
C LEU A 13 -25.54 -12.81 65.90
N ILE A 14 -24.58 -12.30 66.70
CA ILE A 14 -24.80 -11.55 67.97
C ILE A 14 -23.45 -10.96 68.47
N ALA A 15 -23.48 -9.94 69.33
CA ALA A 15 -22.33 -9.24 69.91
C ALA A 15 -22.55 -8.90 71.40
N LEU A 16 -21.49 -8.55 72.15
CA LEU A 16 -21.44 -7.96 73.51
C LEU A 16 -19.98 -7.44 73.72
N ALA A 17 -19.59 -6.50 74.59
CA ALA A 17 -20.22 -5.54 75.52
C ALA A 17 -19.19 -4.37 75.73
N ALA A 18 -19.56 -3.08 75.75
CA ALA A 18 -20.06 -2.26 76.89
C ALA A 18 -19.03 -1.99 78.02
N ALA A 19 -19.01 -0.85 78.72
CA ALA A 19 -19.84 0.38 78.65
C ALA A 19 -18.91 1.63 78.48
N PHE A 20 -19.13 2.89 78.89
CA PHE A 20 -20.08 3.67 79.72
C PHE A 20 -19.94 5.18 79.29
N SER A 21 -20.73 6.19 79.68
CA SER A 21 -21.93 6.30 80.54
C SER A 21 -22.92 7.40 80.02
N LEU A 22 -23.09 8.52 80.74
CA LEU A 22 -24.05 9.64 80.56
C LEU A 22 -23.53 10.87 81.36
N PRO A 23 -23.91 12.15 81.08
CA PRO A 23 -25.30 12.63 81.29
C PRO A 23 -25.86 13.75 80.36
N LEU A 24 -27.20 13.80 80.28
CA LEU A 24 -28.13 14.92 79.98
C LEU A 24 -27.88 15.87 78.77
N GLY A 25 -28.95 16.48 78.26
CA GLY A 25 -28.91 17.54 77.24
C GLY A 25 -30.24 18.27 77.07
N LEU A 26 -30.29 19.29 76.21
CA LEU A 26 -31.51 19.97 75.77
C LEU A 26 -31.31 20.69 74.42
N THR A 27 -32.38 20.74 73.60
CA THR A 27 -32.72 21.70 72.51
C THR A 27 -31.63 22.40 71.65
N ALA A 28 -31.84 22.39 70.33
CA ALA A 28 -30.99 23.05 69.33
C ALA A 28 -31.19 24.58 69.20
N VAL A 29 -30.21 25.26 68.58
CA VAL A 29 -30.38 26.10 67.36
C VAL A 29 -29.01 26.44 66.75
N GLY A 30 -28.91 26.38 65.42
CA GLY A 30 -28.17 27.34 64.59
C GLY A 30 -26.63 27.33 64.56
N ALA A 31 -26.05 26.59 63.60
CA ALA A 31 -24.82 26.99 62.90
C ALA A 31 -24.79 26.37 61.48
N THR A 32 -25.11 27.16 60.45
CA THR A 32 -25.12 26.70 59.05
C THR A 32 -23.84 27.09 58.33
N THR A 33 -22.96 26.13 58.08
CA THR A 33 -21.92 26.24 57.04
C THR A 33 -22.42 25.56 55.76
N ALA A 34 -22.87 26.36 54.80
CA ALA A 34 -23.18 25.85 53.47
C ALA A 34 -21.88 25.36 52.79
N ALA A 35 -21.89 24.13 52.29
CA ALA A 35 -20.82 23.65 51.40
C ALA A 35 -20.86 24.49 50.12
N GLN A 36 -19.82 25.29 49.89
CA GLN A 36 -19.71 26.12 48.71
C GLN A 36 -19.51 25.22 47.48
N ALA A 37 -20.43 25.30 46.52
CA ALA A 37 -20.18 24.73 45.20
C ALA A 37 -18.97 25.46 44.57
N ALA A 38 -18.02 24.70 44.02
CA ALA A 38 -16.86 25.29 43.36
C ALA A 38 -17.33 26.17 42.19
N ALA A 39 -16.97 27.45 42.21
CA ALA A 39 -17.37 28.39 41.17
C ALA A 39 -16.75 27.99 39.81
N VAL A 40 -17.57 27.95 38.76
CA VAL A 40 -17.13 27.61 37.41
C VAL A 40 -15.99 28.54 36.99
N GLN A 41 -14.84 27.97 36.67
CA GLN A 41 -13.71 28.68 36.07
C GLN A 41 -13.66 28.34 34.58
N CYS A 42 -13.63 29.35 33.73
CA CYS A 42 -13.64 29.19 32.28
C CYS A 42 -12.84 30.30 31.58
N SER A 43 -12.25 29.96 30.43
CA SER A 43 -11.80 30.92 29.43
C SER A 43 -12.52 30.63 28.11
N VAL A 44 -12.75 31.66 27.31
CA VAL A 44 -13.44 31.54 26.01
C VAL A 44 -12.63 32.27 24.96
N ASP A 45 -12.02 31.51 24.05
CA ASP A 45 -11.37 32.06 22.87
C ASP A 45 -12.45 32.36 21.83
N TYR A 46 -12.42 33.54 21.21
CA TYR A 46 -13.39 33.98 20.20
C TYR A 46 -12.63 34.40 18.94
N LYS A 47 -12.81 33.66 17.85
CA LYS A 47 -12.21 33.93 16.52
C LYS A 47 -13.29 34.25 15.50
N THR A 48 -12.97 35.06 14.50
CA THR A 48 -13.86 35.34 13.37
C THR A 48 -13.17 35.16 12.02
N ASN A 49 -13.96 34.76 11.03
CA ASN A 49 -13.67 34.96 9.61
C ASN A 49 -14.76 35.88 9.05
N ASP A 50 -14.40 37.07 8.57
CA ASP A 50 -15.30 38.19 8.31
C ASP A 50 -15.14 38.69 6.87
N TRP A 51 -16.27 38.88 6.18
CA TRP A 51 -16.35 39.35 4.79
C TRP A 51 -17.12 40.67 4.65
N GLY A 52 -17.14 41.51 5.69
CA GLY A 52 -17.57 42.92 5.63
C GLY A 52 -19.08 43.17 5.67
N SER A 53 -19.88 42.11 5.63
CA SER A 53 -21.35 42.12 5.73
C SER A 53 -21.91 40.95 6.56
N GLY A 54 -21.04 40.00 6.88
CA GLY A 54 -21.30 38.86 7.74
C GLY A 54 -19.99 38.19 8.09
N PHE A 55 -20.05 37.28 9.05
CA PHE A 55 -18.89 36.53 9.54
C PHE A 55 -19.31 35.18 10.09
N THR A 56 -18.37 34.23 10.15
CA THR A 56 -18.46 33.08 11.04
C THR A 56 -17.63 33.35 12.29
N ALA A 57 -18.20 33.10 13.47
CA ALA A 57 -17.47 33.05 14.72
C ALA A 57 -17.22 31.61 15.16
N GLU A 58 -16.03 31.33 15.67
CA GLU A 58 -15.68 30.11 16.39
C GLU A 58 -15.39 30.47 17.85
N LEU A 59 -16.00 29.72 18.77
CA LEU A 59 -15.88 29.92 20.21
C LEU A 59 -15.33 28.64 20.84
N THR A 60 -14.17 28.75 21.49
CA THR A 60 -13.53 27.65 22.23
C THR A 60 -13.72 27.86 23.72
N LEU A 61 -14.64 27.11 24.33
CA LEU A 61 -14.84 27.10 25.78
C LEU A 61 -13.85 26.12 26.42
N THR A 62 -12.88 26.63 27.17
CA THR A 62 -11.99 25.81 28.00
C THR A 62 -12.47 25.77 29.45
N ASN A 63 -12.64 24.57 30.00
CA ASN A 63 -12.94 24.37 31.42
C ASN A 63 -11.65 24.52 32.25
N ARG A 64 -11.56 25.61 33.02
CA ARG A 64 -10.45 25.87 33.95
C ARG A 64 -10.76 25.40 35.38
N SER A 65 -11.92 24.78 35.62
CA SER A 65 -12.35 24.28 36.92
C SER A 65 -11.62 22.98 37.27
N ALA A 66 -11.40 22.72 38.57
CA ALA A 66 -10.81 21.46 39.05
C ALA A 66 -11.72 20.23 38.89
N THR A 67 -12.94 20.40 38.37
CA THR A 67 -13.93 19.34 38.14
C THR A 67 -14.50 19.45 36.72
N PRO A 68 -14.99 18.35 36.11
CA PRO A 68 -15.69 18.42 34.83
C PRO A 68 -16.93 19.32 34.89
N LEU A 69 -17.17 20.10 33.84
CA LEU A 69 -18.46 20.77 33.61
C LEU A 69 -19.39 19.77 32.92
N ASP A 70 -20.60 19.59 33.44
CA ASP A 70 -21.58 18.64 32.90
C ASP A 70 -22.92 19.32 32.58
N GLY A 71 -23.08 19.69 31.31
CA GLY A 71 -24.08 20.66 30.86
C GLY A 71 -23.53 22.09 30.97
N TRP A 72 -23.27 22.70 29.83
CA TRP A 72 -22.83 24.09 29.72
C TRP A 72 -23.76 24.89 28.80
N THR A 73 -24.02 26.13 29.20
CA THR A 73 -24.62 27.17 28.36
C THR A 73 -23.72 28.40 28.43
N LEU A 74 -23.10 28.72 27.30
CA LEU A 74 -22.26 29.89 27.11
C LEU A 74 -23.12 31.06 26.63
N THR A 75 -23.00 32.21 27.29
CA THR A 75 -23.78 33.43 27.00
C THR A 75 -22.84 34.63 26.87
N TYR A 76 -23.10 35.49 25.88
CA TYR A 76 -22.36 36.72 25.61
C TYR A 76 -23.26 37.76 24.92
N ALA A 77 -22.76 38.98 24.70
CA ALA A 77 -23.51 40.01 23.98
C ALA A 77 -22.62 40.86 23.07
N TYR A 78 -23.14 41.21 21.89
CA TYR A 78 -22.51 42.17 20.99
C TYR A 78 -22.88 43.62 21.36
N THR A 79 -22.01 44.57 21.01
CA THR A 79 -22.30 46.01 21.14
C THR A 79 -22.98 46.60 19.89
N GLY A 80 -22.79 46.00 18.71
CA GLY A 80 -23.33 46.44 17.41
C GLY A 80 -24.76 45.94 17.12
N ASP A 81 -25.04 45.60 15.86
CA ASP A 81 -26.34 45.14 15.35
C ASP A 81 -26.39 43.63 14.99
N GLN A 82 -25.27 42.91 15.17
CA GLN A 82 -25.03 41.51 14.81
C GLN A 82 -26.25 40.59 14.99
N LYS A 83 -26.65 39.90 13.92
CA LYS A 83 -27.77 38.92 13.90
C LYS A 83 -27.29 37.52 13.59
N LEU A 84 -27.64 36.59 14.47
CA LEU A 84 -27.41 35.15 14.29
C LEU A 84 -28.25 34.63 13.11
N THR A 85 -27.62 33.93 12.16
CA THR A 85 -28.31 33.29 11.02
C THR A 85 -28.33 31.77 11.12
N ASN A 86 -27.24 31.15 11.58
CA ASN A 86 -27.11 29.71 11.77
C ASN A 86 -26.04 29.38 12.82
N GLY A 87 -26.03 28.16 13.37
CA GLY A 87 -24.97 27.70 14.26
C GLY A 87 -24.89 26.18 14.40
N TRP A 88 -23.70 25.70 14.76
CA TRP A 88 -23.35 24.29 14.86
C TRP A 88 -22.62 23.98 16.19
N ASN A 89 -22.46 22.69 16.48
CA ASN A 89 -21.85 22.13 17.70
C ASN A 89 -22.49 22.59 19.03
N GLY A 90 -23.71 23.13 18.98
CA GLY A 90 -24.52 23.51 20.13
C GLY A 90 -25.91 23.98 19.69
N THR A 91 -26.81 24.17 20.67
CA THR A 91 -28.14 24.75 20.44
C THR A 91 -28.06 26.26 20.62
N TRP A 92 -28.14 26.99 19.51
CA TRP A 92 -27.94 28.45 19.47
C TRP A 92 -29.26 29.23 19.58
N ALA A 93 -29.22 30.37 20.27
CA ALA A 93 -30.32 31.34 20.35
C ALA A 93 -29.79 32.77 20.48
N GLN A 94 -30.59 33.76 20.06
CA GLN A 94 -30.30 35.18 20.25
C GLN A 94 -31.54 35.93 20.74
N SER A 95 -31.36 36.84 21.71
CA SER A 95 -32.39 37.77 22.19
C SER A 95 -31.81 39.18 22.30
N GLY A 96 -32.37 40.12 21.55
CA GLY A 96 -31.83 41.49 21.44
C GLY A 96 -30.43 41.52 20.83
N LYS A 97 -29.41 41.73 21.67
CA LYS A 97 -27.98 41.63 21.34
C LYS A 97 -27.26 40.45 22.05
N THR A 98 -27.94 39.79 22.99
CA THR A 98 -27.41 38.66 23.76
C THR A 98 -27.54 37.38 22.95
N VAL A 99 -26.44 36.63 22.83
CA VAL A 99 -26.38 35.32 22.21
C VAL A 99 -26.13 34.28 23.30
N SER A 100 -26.77 33.11 23.17
CA SER A 100 -26.48 31.95 24.01
C SER A 100 -26.35 30.69 23.17
N VAL A 101 -25.40 29.83 23.53
CA VAL A 101 -25.24 28.48 22.98
C VAL A 101 -25.18 27.46 24.10
N ALA A 102 -26.08 26.49 24.08
CA ALA A 102 -26.13 25.37 25.00
C ALA A 102 -25.51 24.11 24.37
N ALA A 103 -24.93 23.25 25.19
CA ALA A 103 -24.26 22.03 24.73
C ALA A 103 -25.16 21.11 23.88
N ALA A 104 -24.56 20.45 22.89
CA ALA A 104 -25.15 19.30 22.22
C ALA A 104 -25.01 18.03 23.09
N SER A 105 -25.77 16.98 22.78
CA SER A 105 -25.75 15.72 23.52
C SER A 105 -24.36 15.07 23.59
N TRP A 106 -23.56 15.21 22.54
CA TRP A 106 -22.23 14.60 22.39
C TRP A 106 -21.06 15.42 22.95
N ASN A 107 -21.25 16.71 23.23
CA ASN A 107 -20.24 17.58 23.87
C ASN A 107 -20.70 18.16 25.22
N ARG A 108 -21.70 17.51 25.84
CA ARG A 108 -22.32 17.94 27.10
C ARG A 108 -21.33 18.03 28.27
N THR A 109 -20.33 17.15 28.32
CA THR A 109 -19.38 17.05 29.44
C THR A 109 -17.98 17.48 29.00
N VAL A 110 -17.38 18.45 29.72
CA VAL A 110 -16.03 18.98 29.44
C VAL A 110 -15.15 18.74 30.66
N ALA A 111 -14.15 17.86 30.54
CA ALA A 111 -13.23 17.53 31.64
C ALA A 111 -12.42 18.75 32.14
N ALA A 112 -11.86 18.66 33.34
CA ALA A 112 -10.98 19.69 33.88
C ALA A 112 -9.75 19.88 32.96
N GLY A 113 -9.48 21.12 32.53
CA GLY A 113 -8.42 21.44 31.57
C GLY A 113 -8.75 21.14 30.10
N ALA A 114 -9.89 20.51 29.79
CA ALA A 114 -10.32 20.25 28.42
C ALA A 114 -11.12 21.43 27.84
N ALA A 115 -11.29 21.42 26.51
CA ALA A 115 -12.02 22.45 25.77
C ALA A 115 -13.06 21.85 24.81
N VAL A 116 -14.03 22.68 24.40
CA VAL A 116 -15.08 22.36 23.43
C VAL A 116 -15.27 23.55 22.48
N THR A 117 -15.47 23.28 21.18
CA THR A 117 -15.72 24.31 20.17
C THR A 117 -17.20 24.36 19.76
N ALA A 118 -17.73 25.57 19.62
CA ALA A 118 -19.02 25.86 19.00
C ALA A 118 -18.88 26.99 17.99
N GLY A 119 -19.59 26.92 16.86
CA GLY A 119 -19.49 27.92 15.79
C GLY A 119 -20.84 28.43 15.32
N ALA A 120 -20.88 29.67 14.86
CA ALA A 120 -22.09 30.33 14.37
C ALA A 120 -21.81 31.35 13.27
N GLN A 121 -22.80 31.58 12.41
CA GLN A 121 -22.76 32.58 11.35
C GLN A 121 -23.65 33.77 11.72
N PHE A 122 -23.18 34.97 11.39
CA PHE A 122 -23.85 36.23 11.70
C PHE A 122 -23.83 37.19 10.50
N THR A 123 -24.82 38.08 10.43
CA THR A 123 -24.86 39.27 9.55
C THR A 123 -24.82 40.54 10.40
N TYR A 124 -24.19 41.61 9.92
CA TYR A 124 -24.07 42.88 10.65
C TYR A 124 -23.92 44.07 9.68
N SER A 125 -23.92 45.30 10.20
CA SER A 125 -23.54 46.49 9.43
C SER A 125 -22.57 47.41 10.19
N GLY A 126 -21.72 48.13 9.45
CA GLY A 126 -20.73 49.03 10.03
C GLY A 126 -19.52 48.30 10.63
N THR A 127 -19.44 48.19 11.96
CA THR A 127 -18.25 47.73 12.68
C THR A 127 -18.50 46.42 13.44
N ASN A 128 -17.72 45.38 13.12
CA ASN A 128 -17.83 44.09 13.81
C ASN A 128 -17.02 44.05 15.12
N ALA A 129 -17.49 44.74 16.16
CA ALA A 129 -16.87 44.70 17.48
C ALA A 129 -17.12 43.35 18.19
N ALA A 130 -16.04 42.65 18.54
CA ALA A 130 -16.10 41.37 19.27
C ALA A 130 -16.70 41.52 20.68
N PRO A 131 -17.33 40.46 21.24
CA PRO A 131 -17.82 40.46 22.62
C PRO A 131 -16.66 40.51 23.63
N THR A 132 -16.73 41.43 24.59
CA THR A 132 -15.70 41.59 25.64
C THR A 132 -16.02 40.87 26.95
N SER A 133 -17.15 40.16 27.02
CA SER A 133 -17.54 39.38 28.20
C SER A 133 -18.35 38.15 27.82
N PHE A 134 -18.04 37.04 28.49
CA PHE A 134 -18.63 35.72 28.32
C PHE A 134 -18.99 35.15 29.69
N ALA A 135 -20.05 34.36 29.78
CA ALA A 135 -20.45 33.67 31.00
C ALA A 135 -20.92 32.24 30.70
N VAL A 136 -20.52 31.27 31.52
CA VAL A 136 -20.96 29.87 31.44
C VAL A 136 -21.85 29.56 32.63
N ASN A 137 -23.04 29.04 32.37
CA ASN A 137 -24.05 28.72 33.39
C ASN A 137 -24.33 29.91 34.35
N GLY A 138 -24.28 31.14 33.82
CA GLY A 138 -24.45 32.38 34.59
C GLY A 138 -23.21 32.86 35.37
N THR A 139 -22.11 32.09 35.39
CA THR A 139 -20.84 32.52 36.00
C THR A 139 -19.97 33.20 34.95
N ALA A 140 -19.49 34.42 35.21
CA ALA A 140 -18.63 35.14 34.27
C ALA A 140 -17.27 34.43 34.09
N CYS A 141 -16.87 34.21 32.84
CA CYS A 141 -15.54 33.74 32.51
C CYS A 141 -14.56 34.92 32.60
N THR A 142 -13.86 35.04 33.72
CA THR A 142 -12.83 36.06 33.96
C THR A 142 -11.57 35.73 33.15
N GLY A 143 -11.65 35.94 31.84
CA GLY A 143 -10.62 35.53 30.88
C GLY A 143 -11.16 35.43 29.45
N ALA A 144 -11.72 36.53 28.93
CA ALA A 144 -11.96 36.74 27.50
C ALA A 144 -10.66 37.23 26.84
N HIS A 145 -9.58 36.46 27.02
CA HIS A 145 -8.22 36.84 26.70
C HIS A 145 -7.91 36.57 25.23
N GLN A 146 -7.48 37.59 24.48
CA GLN A 146 -7.16 37.46 23.06
C GLN A 146 -5.79 36.78 22.86
N PRO A 147 -5.71 35.66 22.09
CA PRO A 147 -4.46 35.01 21.77
C PRO A 147 -3.44 35.94 21.07
N PRO A 148 -2.13 35.66 21.16
CA PRO A 148 -1.11 36.53 20.61
C PRO A 148 -1.09 36.41 19.07
N VAL A 149 -0.93 37.55 18.39
CA VAL A 149 -0.74 37.59 16.94
C VAL A 149 0.72 37.29 16.62
N ALA A 150 0.97 36.42 15.65
CA ALA A 150 2.29 36.09 15.13
C ALA A 150 2.38 36.40 13.62
N VAL A 151 3.50 36.95 13.17
CA VAL A 151 3.81 37.15 11.74
C VAL A 151 5.23 36.68 11.50
N LEU A 152 5.40 35.69 10.63
CA LEU A 152 6.72 35.29 10.13
C LEU A 152 7.21 36.36 9.14
N THR A 153 8.35 36.97 9.42
CA THR A 153 8.94 38.09 8.65
C THR A 153 10.19 37.71 7.88
N SER A 154 10.75 36.53 8.13
CA SER A 154 11.77 35.86 7.32
C SER A 154 11.56 34.35 7.44
N PRO A 155 11.74 33.55 6.35
CA PRO A 155 12.12 33.96 4.99
C PRO A 155 10.99 34.65 4.22
N ALA A 156 11.27 35.06 2.98
CA ALA A 156 10.26 35.49 2.02
C ALA A 156 9.63 34.28 1.31
N ALA A 157 8.38 34.41 0.86
CA ALA A 157 7.71 33.37 0.07
C ALA A 157 8.43 33.13 -1.27
N GLY A 158 8.65 31.85 -1.61
CA GLY A 158 9.42 31.44 -2.79
C GLY A 158 10.94 31.58 -2.64
N ALA A 159 11.46 31.87 -1.45
CA ALA A 159 12.90 31.89 -1.21
C ALA A 159 13.52 30.50 -1.43
N VAL A 160 14.76 30.48 -1.92
CA VAL A 160 15.51 29.26 -2.23
C VAL A 160 16.77 29.18 -1.35
N TYR A 161 16.97 28.03 -0.73
CA TYR A 161 18.10 27.73 0.16
C TYR A 161 18.83 26.44 -0.26
N THR A 162 19.94 26.12 0.40
CA THR A 162 20.70 24.88 0.19
C THR A 162 20.58 23.96 1.40
N ALA A 163 20.38 22.66 1.20
CA ALA A 163 20.36 21.69 2.29
C ALA A 163 21.72 21.64 2.99
N GLY A 164 21.75 22.02 4.27
CA GLY A 164 22.95 22.17 5.09
C GLY A 164 23.26 23.62 5.50
N ASP A 165 22.77 24.62 4.76
CA ASP A 165 22.84 26.03 5.16
C ASP A 165 21.73 26.36 6.18
N PRO A 166 21.96 27.26 7.15
CA PRO A 166 20.89 27.71 8.05
C PRO A 166 19.86 28.59 7.33
N VAL A 167 18.58 28.21 7.41
CA VAL A 167 17.47 29.03 6.95
C VAL A 167 17.11 30.06 8.04
N PRO A 168 17.23 31.38 7.77
CA PRO A 168 17.00 32.41 8.78
C PRO A 168 15.50 32.67 8.95
N LEU A 169 14.96 32.20 10.07
CA LEU A 169 13.59 32.48 10.50
C LEU A 169 13.59 33.69 11.43
N ALA A 170 12.62 34.58 11.22
CA ALA A 170 12.34 35.71 12.11
C ALA A 170 10.84 35.91 12.22
N ALA A 171 10.35 36.27 13.39
CA ALA A 171 8.94 36.56 13.61
C ALA A 171 8.74 37.80 14.49
N THR A 172 7.71 38.58 14.18
CA THR A 172 7.13 39.52 15.13
C THR A 172 5.94 38.87 15.81
N ALA A 173 5.80 39.11 17.12
CA ALA A 173 4.68 38.61 17.90
C ALA A 173 4.21 39.68 18.89
N ALA A 174 2.89 39.77 19.09
CA ALA A 174 2.27 40.73 20.01
C ALA A 174 1.15 40.06 20.81
N ALA A 175 1.16 40.23 22.12
CA ALA A 175 0.10 39.79 23.02
C ALA A 175 -0.86 40.95 23.32
N ALA A 176 -2.12 40.62 23.60
CA ALA A 176 -3.19 41.56 23.95
C ALA A 176 -3.45 41.59 25.46
N ASP A 177 -4.44 42.37 25.90
CA ASP A 177 -5.06 42.33 27.24
C ASP A 177 -4.08 42.39 28.43
N SER A 178 -2.98 43.12 28.24
CA SER A 178 -1.86 43.25 29.20
C SER A 178 -1.08 41.96 29.50
N ALA A 179 -1.28 40.89 28.73
CA ALA A 179 -0.37 39.75 28.69
C ALA A 179 0.94 40.11 27.94
N THR A 180 1.94 39.24 28.05
CA THR A 180 3.23 39.37 27.36
C THR A 180 3.51 38.10 26.56
N VAL A 181 4.19 38.21 25.41
CA VAL A 181 4.62 37.03 24.64
C VAL A 181 5.71 36.31 25.45
N GLY A 182 5.45 35.05 25.83
CA GLY A 182 6.37 34.22 26.61
C GLY A 182 7.30 33.35 25.75
N LYS A 183 6.86 32.98 24.54
CA LYS A 183 7.71 32.31 23.53
C LYS A 183 7.12 32.43 22.12
N VAL A 184 7.97 32.22 21.12
CA VAL A 184 7.58 31.90 19.74
C VAL A 184 8.23 30.57 19.37
N GLU A 185 7.44 29.65 18.84
CA GLU A 185 7.89 28.40 18.23
C GLU A 185 7.92 28.56 16.71
N PHE A 186 8.90 27.92 16.06
CA PHE A 186 9.07 27.93 14.61
C PHE A 186 8.90 26.51 14.06
N TYR A 187 8.13 26.36 12.99
CA TYR A 187 7.75 25.06 12.41
C TYR A 187 8.09 24.97 10.92
N SER A 188 8.37 23.75 10.45
CA SER A 188 8.24 23.36 9.04
C SER A 188 7.14 22.31 8.96
N ASP A 189 6.07 22.62 8.23
CA ASP A 189 4.96 21.72 7.90
C ASP A 189 4.17 21.28 9.15
N THR A 190 4.65 20.27 9.89
CA THR A 190 4.17 19.90 11.24
C THR A 190 5.30 19.70 12.26
N THR A 191 6.56 19.90 11.86
CA THR A 191 7.77 19.64 12.65
C THR A 191 8.24 20.91 13.34
N LEU A 192 8.35 20.88 14.67
CA LEU A 192 8.96 21.95 15.45
C LEU A 192 10.47 22.04 15.16
N LEU A 193 10.91 23.18 14.63
CA LEU A 193 12.32 23.46 14.33
C LEU A 193 13.06 24.05 15.54
N GLY A 194 12.35 24.78 16.41
CA GLY A 194 12.91 25.39 17.61
C GLY A 194 11.97 26.39 18.29
N THR A 195 12.43 26.94 19.41
CA THR A 195 11.69 27.89 20.24
C THR A 195 12.60 29.03 20.65
N ASP A 196 12.11 30.27 20.54
CA ASP A 196 12.76 31.46 21.09
C ASP A 196 11.85 32.09 22.16
N THR A 197 12.43 32.52 23.27
CA THR A 197 11.74 33.18 24.39
C THR A 197 12.04 34.67 24.48
N THR A 198 12.85 35.23 23.58
CA THR A 198 13.38 36.59 23.68
C THR A 198 13.13 37.37 22.40
N ALA A 199 12.45 38.50 22.48
CA ALA A 199 12.31 39.40 21.33
C ALA A 199 13.65 40.11 21.02
N PRO A 200 14.07 40.26 19.75
CA PRO A 200 13.38 39.84 18.52
C PRO A 200 13.50 38.32 18.27
N PHE A 201 12.35 37.67 18.06
CA PHE A 201 12.29 36.21 17.95
C PHE A 201 12.91 35.73 16.63
N THR A 202 13.96 34.90 16.72
CA THR A 202 14.72 34.43 15.55
C THR A 202 15.21 32.98 15.72
N LEU A 203 15.37 32.27 14.61
CA LEU A 203 15.94 30.92 14.58
C LEU A 203 16.71 30.67 13.28
N GLY A 204 17.97 30.23 13.40
CA GLY A 204 18.70 29.64 12.27
C GLY A 204 18.32 28.17 12.12
N ALA A 205 17.26 27.86 11.38
CA ALA A 205 16.80 26.49 11.19
C ALA A 205 17.82 25.70 10.36
N THR A 206 18.26 24.56 10.87
CA THR A 206 19.24 23.68 10.21
C THR A 206 18.69 22.26 10.10
N GLY A 207 19.21 21.48 9.15
CA GLY A 207 18.75 20.10 8.94
C GLY A 207 17.44 19.95 8.15
N LEU A 208 16.93 21.03 7.54
CA LEU A 208 15.90 20.91 6.50
C LEU A 208 16.44 20.07 5.33
N ALA A 209 15.61 19.16 4.83
CA ALA A 209 15.92 18.31 3.68
C ALA A 209 15.90 19.11 2.38
N ALA A 210 16.25 18.49 1.25
CA ALA A 210 15.93 19.07 -0.05
C ALA A 210 14.45 18.81 -0.38
N GLY A 211 13.72 19.82 -0.85
CA GLY A 211 12.28 19.77 -1.09
C GLY A 211 11.60 21.13 -0.93
N ALA A 212 10.27 21.14 -1.05
CA ALA A 212 9.45 22.29 -0.66
C ALA A 212 9.09 22.22 0.83
N HIS A 213 9.06 23.37 1.51
CA HIS A 213 8.76 23.45 2.95
C HIS A 213 7.78 24.60 3.24
N SER A 214 6.79 24.35 4.11
CA SER A 214 5.80 25.33 4.58
C SER A 214 6.17 25.81 5.98
N LEU A 215 6.80 26.98 6.08
CA LEU A 215 7.32 27.49 7.35
C LEU A 215 6.34 28.45 8.03
N TYR A 216 6.15 28.32 9.35
CA TYR A 216 5.30 29.24 10.12
C TYR A 216 5.81 29.45 11.56
N ALA A 217 5.33 30.53 12.19
CA ALA A 217 5.63 30.88 13.58
C ALA A 217 4.37 30.77 14.45
N LYS A 218 4.53 30.30 15.70
CA LYS A 218 3.47 30.14 16.70
C LYS A 218 3.84 30.84 17.99
N ALA A 219 3.21 31.98 18.26
CA ALA A 219 3.41 32.74 19.49
C ALA A 219 2.57 32.15 20.63
N TYR A 220 3.10 32.25 21.86
CA TYR A 220 2.40 31.93 23.11
C TYR A 220 2.59 33.09 24.09
N ASP A 221 1.58 33.38 24.89
CA ASP A 221 1.63 34.43 25.91
C ASP A 221 1.74 33.92 27.36
N SER A 222 1.89 34.86 28.29
CA SER A 222 2.01 34.64 29.72
C SER A 222 0.74 34.12 30.42
N LEU A 223 -0.40 34.03 29.72
CA LEU A 223 -1.64 33.41 30.20
C LEU A 223 -1.91 32.05 29.53
N GLY A 224 -1.05 31.65 28.58
CA GLY A 224 -1.03 30.34 27.95
C GLY A 224 -1.92 30.21 26.71
N ALA A 225 -2.41 31.31 26.13
CA ALA A 225 -3.03 31.28 24.80
C ALA A 225 -1.95 31.33 23.70
N SER A 226 -2.32 30.92 22.49
CA SER A 226 -1.39 30.82 21.35
C SER A 226 -2.03 31.17 20.01
N GLY A 227 -1.28 31.82 19.12
CA GLY A 227 -1.68 32.14 17.75
C GLY A 227 -0.57 31.87 16.74
N GLU A 228 -0.96 31.57 15.50
CA GLU A 228 -0.08 31.13 14.42
C GLU A 228 -0.04 32.17 13.29
N SER A 229 1.10 32.30 12.62
CA SER A 229 1.23 33.11 11.43
C SER A 229 0.62 32.42 10.20
N ALA A 230 0.39 33.19 9.14
CA ALA A 230 0.27 32.58 7.82
C ALA A 230 1.56 31.78 7.49
N PRO A 231 1.47 30.65 6.77
CA PRO A 231 2.63 29.89 6.34
C PRO A 231 3.34 30.56 5.15
N VAL A 232 4.64 30.34 5.05
CA VAL A 232 5.53 30.83 4.00
C VAL A 232 6.20 29.64 3.34
N GLY A 233 5.86 29.39 2.07
CA GLY A 233 6.50 28.35 1.27
C GLY A 233 7.91 28.75 0.83
N ILE A 234 8.88 27.84 0.99
CA ILE A 234 10.24 27.95 0.44
C ILE A 234 10.65 26.66 -0.29
N THR A 235 11.76 26.73 -1.04
CA THR A 235 12.42 25.53 -1.61
C THR A 235 13.83 25.39 -1.05
N VAL A 236 14.19 24.19 -0.63
CA VAL A 236 15.56 23.83 -0.25
C VAL A 236 16.13 22.89 -1.32
N THR A 237 17.29 23.25 -1.86
CA THR A 237 17.97 22.52 -2.95
C THR A 237 19.03 21.56 -2.40
N ALA A 238 19.38 20.51 -3.16
CA ALA A 238 20.37 19.53 -2.73
C ALA A 238 21.77 20.15 -2.60
N GLY A 239 22.33 20.13 -1.39
CA GLY A 239 23.66 20.67 -1.12
C GLY A 239 24.82 19.79 -1.59
N PRO A 240 26.07 20.31 -1.53
CA PRO A 240 27.27 19.52 -1.80
C PRO A 240 27.33 18.28 -0.91
N ALA A 241 27.54 17.12 -1.52
CA ALA A 241 27.49 15.82 -0.86
C ALA A 241 28.72 14.98 -1.17
N LEU A 242 28.96 13.98 -0.32
CA LEU A 242 29.77 12.81 -0.66
C LEU A 242 28.85 11.77 -1.31
N VAL A 243 29.36 11.09 -2.34
CA VAL A 243 28.65 10.02 -3.05
C VAL A 243 29.52 8.77 -2.96
N ALA A 244 28.99 7.71 -2.38
CA ALA A 244 29.62 6.38 -2.34
C ALA A 244 28.95 5.44 -3.34
N ALA A 245 29.74 4.62 -4.03
CA ALA A 245 29.24 3.62 -4.98
C ALA A 245 30.05 2.32 -4.85
N PRO A 246 29.42 1.16 -4.52
CA PRO A 246 28.03 1.03 -4.07
C PRO A 246 27.82 1.55 -2.63
N ALA A 247 26.57 1.84 -2.27
CA ALA A 247 26.19 2.20 -0.89
C ALA A 247 26.04 0.98 0.05
N GLN A 248 26.04 -0.24 -0.52
CA GLN A 248 26.15 -1.49 0.23
C GLN A 248 27.19 -2.41 -0.42
N LEU A 249 27.91 -3.17 0.39
CA LEU A 249 29.00 -4.03 -0.07
C LEU A 249 28.98 -5.35 0.70
N SER A 250 29.18 -6.47 0.03
CA SER A 250 29.47 -7.75 0.69
C SER A 250 30.97 -8.04 0.63
N VAL A 251 31.54 -8.58 1.70
CA VAL A 251 32.93 -9.04 1.75
C VAL A 251 32.98 -10.39 2.45
N ARG A 252 33.50 -11.41 1.77
CA ARG A 252 33.65 -12.75 2.34
C ARG A 252 34.82 -12.80 3.34
N ARG A 253 34.74 -13.68 4.34
CA ARG A 253 35.83 -13.93 5.30
C ARG A 253 37.19 -14.11 4.59
N GLY A 254 38.18 -13.32 5.02
CA GLY A 254 39.54 -13.35 4.46
C GLY A 254 39.70 -12.72 3.06
N GLN A 255 38.67 -12.08 2.52
CA GLN A 255 38.72 -11.36 1.24
C GLN A 255 38.64 -9.84 1.42
N THR A 256 38.76 -9.12 0.32
CA THR A 256 38.52 -7.67 0.23
C THR A 256 37.38 -7.37 -0.73
N GLY A 257 36.67 -6.28 -0.48
CA GLY A 257 35.76 -5.62 -1.43
C GLY A 257 36.09 -4.14 -1.51
N THR A 258 35.55 -3.40 -2.48
CA THR A 258 35.85 -1.97 -2.61
C THR A 258 34.60 -1.16 -2.91
N PHE A 259 34.51 0.03 -2.34
CA PHE A 259 33.56 1.07 -2.76
C PHE A 259 34.35 2.33 -3.16
N ASP A 260 33.80 3.08 -4.10
CA ASP A 260 34.40 4.31 -4.60
C ASP A 260 33.67 5.53 -4.03
N LEU A 261 34.42 6.61 -3.76
CA LEU A 261 33.91 7.89 -3.30
C LEU A 261 34.15 8.98 -4.34
N LYS A 262 33.21 9.92 -4.45
CA LYS A 262 33.34 11.20 -5.17
C LYS A 262 32.56 12.31 -4.47
N LEU A 263 32.77 13.57 -4.87
CA LEU A 263 31.89 14.68 -4.49
C LEU A 263 30.72 14.79 -5.47
N SER A 264 29.56 15.29 -5.04
CA SER A 264 28.44 15.58 -5.96
C SER A 264 28.61 16.88 -6.76
N THR A 265 29.43 17.82 -6.27
CA THR A 265 29.68 19.12 -6.91
C THR A 265 31.15 19.54 -6.84
N GLN A 266 31.58 20.34 -7.82
CA GLN A 266 32.93 20.89 -7.88
C GLN A 266 33.22 21.80 -6.68
N PRO A 267 34.26 21.53 -5.88
CA PRO A 267 34.63 22.37 -4.76
C PRO A 267 35.49 23.56 -5.23
N ALA A 268 35.42 24.68 -4.51
CA ALA A 268 36.28 25.85 -4.75
C ALA A 268 37.74 25.67 -4.27
N ALA A 269 38.00 24.65 -3.45
CA ALA A 269 39.31 24.33 -2.88
C ALA A 269 39.43 22.80 -2.66
N ASN A 270 40.58 22.32 -2.19
CA ASN A 270 40.75 20.90 -1.87
C ASN A 270 39.92 20.50 -0.65
N VAL A 271 39.19 19.38 -0.77
CA VAL A 271 38.35 18.77 0.27
C VAL A 271 39.01 17.47 0.74
N THR A 272 39.43 17.43 2.00
CA THR A 272 39.81 16.18 2.66
C THR A 272 38.55 15.46 3.13
N VAL A 273 38.42 14.18 2.76
CA VAL A 273 37.34 13.29 3.18
C VAL A 273 37.91 12.26 4.14
N SER A 274 37.31 12.11 5.32
CA SER A 274 37.68 11.09 6.31
C SER A 274 36.73 9.91 6.22
N VAL A 275 37.26 8.69 6.23
CA VAL A 275 36.48 7.44 6.15
C VAL A 275 36.72 6.63 7.41
N ALA A 276 35.65 6.37 8.18
CA ALA A 276 35.73 5.65 9.45
C ALA A 276 34.59 4.63 9.59
N ARG A 277 34.88 3.49 10.21
CA ARG A 277 33.84 2.57 10.70
C ARG A 277 33.16 3.21 11.91
N THR A 278 31.89 3.55 11.77
CA THR A 278 31.10 4.24 12.79
C THR A 278 30.24 3.28 13.62
N LEU A 279 29.80 2.16 13.04
CA LEU A 279 28.98 1.14 13.71
C LEU A 279 29.41 -0.28 13.32
N GLY A 280 29.07 -1.24 14.19
CA GLY A 280 29.05 -2.67 13.87
C GLY A 280 30.40 -3.40 13.88
N ASN A 281 30.45 -4.47 13.09
CA ASN A 281 31.44 -5.53 13.10
C ASN A 281 32.91 -5.05 13.05
N THR A 282 33.70 -5.47 14.03
CA THR A 282 35.10 -5.02 14.20
C THR A 282 36.10 -5.68 13.26
N ASP A 283 35.77 -6.84 12.68
CA ASP A 283 36.62 -7.58 11.73
C ASP A 283 36.65 -6.94 10.32
N LEU A 284 35.77 -5.98 10.05
CA LEU A 284 35.76 -5.19 8.82
C LEU A 284 36.58 -3.91 9.01
N THR A 285 37.62 -3.71 8.20
CA THR A 285 38.52 -2.53 8.25
C THR A 285 38.66 -1.88 6.87
N ALA A 286 38.78 -0.55 6.79
CA ALA A 286 38.83 0.19 5.52
C ALA A 286 40.12 0.99 5.35
N THR A 287 40.63 1.03 4.11
CA THR A 287 41.81 1.80 3.71
C THR A 287 41.66 2.40 2.31
N PRO A 288 42.11 3.64 2.06
CA PRO A 288 42.70 4.57 3.03
C PRO A 288 41.64 5.18 3.96
N ALA A 289 42.07 5.62 5.15
CA ALA A 289 41.19 6.30 6.10
C ALA A 289 40.95 7.79 5.75
N THR A 290 41.68 8.33 4.77
CA THR A 290 41.49 9.68 4.23
C THR A 290 41.69 9.71 2.71
N LEU A 291 40.94 10.58 2.05
CA LEU A 291 41.02 10.88 0.61
C LEU A 291 41.05 12.40 0.40
N THR A 292 41.55 12.84 -0.76
CA THR A 292 41.63 14.28 -1.10
C THR A 292 41.05 14.54 -2.47
N PHE A 293 39.99 15.34 -2.53
CA PHE A 293 39.33 15.75 -3.75
C PHE A 293 39.65 17.21 -4.05
N THR A 294 40.18 17.48 -5.24
CA THR A 294 40.56 18.81 -5.73
C THR A 294 39.48 19.37 -6.65
N PRO A 295 39.50 20.67 -6.98
CA PRO A 295 38.64 21.22 -8.03
C PRO A 295 38.75 20.54 -9.40
N ALA A 296 39.81 19.76 -9.66
CA ALA A 296 40.06 19.08 -10.93
C ALA A 296 39.68 17.58 -10.95
N ASN A 297 39.56 16.90 -9.80
CA ASN A 297 39.26 15.46 -9.71
C ASN A 297 38.10 15.12 -8.76
N TRP A 298 37.26 16.11 -8.41
CA TRP A 298 36.14 15.96 -7.48
C TRP A 298 35.11 14.89 -7.89
N ASN A 299 34.86 14.74 -9.18
CA ASN A 299 33.94 13.76 -9.77
C ASN A 299 34.63 12.43 -10.12
N THR A 300 35.96 12.37 -10.02
CA THR A 300 36.74 11.15 -10.26
C THR A 300 36.58 10.22 -9.06
N ALA A 301 36.11 8.99 -9.32
CA ALA A 301 36.01 7.94 -8.32
C ALA A 301 37.36 7.66 -7.65
N GLN A 302 37.43 7.78 -6.32
CA GLN A 302 38.59 7.39 -5.52
C GLN A 302 38.23 6.20 -4.62
N LYS A 303 39.06 5.15 -4.67
CA LYS A 303 38.72 3.83 -4.15
C LYS A 303 39.06 3.64 -2.68
N VAL A 304 38.09 3.14 -1.92
CA VAL A 304 38.27 2.60 -0.56
C VAL A 304 38.17 1.08 -0.62
N THR A 305 39.18 0.41 -0.10
CA THR A 305 39.21 -1.06 0.05
C THR A 305 38.78 -1.42 1.46
N VAL A 306 37.80 -2.32 1.59
CA VAL A 306 37.37 -2.90 2.87
C VAL A 306 37.86 -4.34 2.94
N THR A 307 38.56 -4.69 4.02
CA THR A 307 39.11 -6.02 4.29
C THR A 307 38.30 -6.69 5.39
N ALA A 308 37.94 -7.96 5.19
CA ALA A 308 37.27 -8.78 6.21
C ALA A 308 38.24 -9.76 6.88
N GLY A 309 38.18 -9.83 8.21
CA GLY A 309 38.82 -10.90 8.98
C GLY A 309 38.35 -12.30 8.58
N THR A 310 39.02 -13.34 9.09
CA THR A 310 38.69 -14.74 8.77
C THR A 310 37.60 -15.33 9.65
N THR A 311 37.21 -14.65 10.74
CA THR A 311 36.37 -15.21 11.81
C THR A 311 35.03 -14.50 12.03
N GLY A 312 34.97 -13.17 11.88
CA GLY A 312 33.77 -12.37 12.16
C GLY A 312 32.55 -12.65 11.29
N SER A 313 31.45 -11.98 11.58
CA SER A 313 30.16 -12.13 10.90
C SER A 313 29.26 -10.91 11.11
N GLY A 314 28.36 -10.64 10.18
CA GLY A 314 27.43 -9.51 10.25
C GLY A 314 28.05 -8.21 9.75
N SER A 315 27.30 -7.11 9.89
CA SER A 315 27.57 -5.86 9.19
C SER A 315 28.30 -4.79 10.01
N ALA A 316 28.95 -3.88 9.29
CA ALA A 316 29.52 -2.63 9.79
C ALA A 316 29.10 -1.46 8.89
N VAL A 317 28.99 -0.26 9.46
CA VAL A 317 28.77 0.98 8.69
C VAL A 317 30.07 1.76 8.61
N PHE A 318 30.47 2.14 7.40
CA PHE A 318 31.57 3.04 7.13
C PHE A 318 31.01 4.39 6.68
N THR A 319 31.24 5.43 7.47
CA THR A 319 30.82 6.79 7.16
C THR A 319 32.00 7.57 6.57
N ALA A 320 31.79 8.15 5.39
CA ALA A 320 32.66 9.16 4.81
C ALA A 320 32.15 10.55 5.19
N THR A 321 33.03 11.43 5.71
CA THR A 321 32.68 12.78 6.17
C THR A 321 33.63 13.85 5.63
N ALA A 322 33.11 15.05 5.41
CA ALA A 322 33.86 16.26 5.08
C ALA A 322 33.11 17.51 5.58
N PRO A 323 33.80 18.60 5.94
CA PRO A 323 33.13 19.85 6.36
C PRO A 323 32.22 20.42 5.27
N GLY A 324 31.04 20.92 5.66
CA GLY A 324 30.07 21.52 4.74
C GLY A 324 29.59 20.58 3.65
N ARG A 325 29.47 19.27 3.94
CA ARG A 325 28.95 18.25 3.00
C ARG A 325 28.07 17.21 3.68
N THR A 326 27.03 16.77 2.98
CA THR A 326 26.26 15.57 3.36
C THR A 326 27.19 14.35 3.37
N LYS A 327 27.18 13.60 4.47
CA LYS A 327 27.95 12.36 4.64
C LYS A 327 27.48 11.28 3.65
N ALA A 328 28.39 10.38 3.26
CA ALA A 328 28.04 9.13 2.59
C ALA A 328 28.24 7.97 3.58
N GLU A 329 27.37 6.96 3.53
CA GLU A 329 27.45 5.79 4.40
C GLU A 329 27.37 4.52 3.58
N VAL A 330 28.31 3.61 3.84
CA VAL A 330 28.39 2.30 3.17
C VAL A 330 28.18 1.21 4.21
N THR A 331 27.13 0.42 4.02
CA THR A 331 26.85 -0.76 4.84
C THR A 331 27.62 -1.96 4.28
N VAL A 332 28.58 -2.47 5.02
CA VAL A 332 29.41 -3.61 4.60
C VAL A 332 29.00 -4.85 5.39
N VAL A 333 28.65 -5.94 4.71
CA VAL A 333 28.25 -7.21 5.32
C VAL A 333 29.39 -8.23 5.21
N GLN A 334 29.84 -8.80 6.34
CA GLN A 334 30.79 -9.90 6.33
C GLN A 334 30.07 -11.24 6.13
N LEU A 335 30.27 -11.84 4.96
CA LEU A 335 29.74 -13.16 4.58
C LEU A 335 30.71 -14.30 4.93
N ALA A 336 30.24 -15.54 4.87
CA ALA A 336 31.12 -16.71 4.91
C ALA A 336 32.04 -16.77 3.66
N ALA A 337 33.03 -17.67 3.68
CA ALA A 337 34.05 -17.74 2.62
C ALA A 337 33.48 -18.34 1.31
N ASP A 338 32.56 -19.27 1.47
CA ASP A 338 31.84 -20.06 0.48
C ASP A 338 30.69 -19.26 -0.18
N SER A 339 29.87 -18.56 0.62
CA SER A 339 28.68 -17.77 0.22
C SER A 339 28.84 -16.99 -1.09
N THR A 340 28.51 -17.61 -2.21
CA THR A 340 28.56 -17.00 -3.55
C THR A 340 27.23 -16.41 -3.93
N TYR A 341 26.13 -17.10 -3.63
CA TYR A 341 24.81 -16.65 -4.05
C TYR A 341 24.24 -15.57 -3.11
N ASP A 342 24.57 -15.57 -1.81
CA ASP A 342 24.29 -14.41 -0.93
C ASP A 342 25.06 -13.15 -1.40
N ALA A 343 26.28 -13.31 -1.94
CA ALA A 343 27.06 -12.18 -2.46
C ALA A 343 26.44 -11.60 -3.74
N ARG A 344 25.92 -12.46 -4.64
CA ARG A 344 25.14 -12.04 -5.82
C ARG A 344 23.82 -11.37 -5.44
N PHE A 345 23.12 -11.89 -4.43
CA PHE A 345 21.93 -11.24 -3.88
C PHE A 345 22.25 -9.81 -3.42
N LEU A 346 23.31 -9.63 -2.61
CA LEU A 346 23.63 -8.31 -2.05
C LEU A 346 24.14 -7.31 -3.09
N ASP A 347 24.81 -7.78 -4.15
CA ASP A 347 25.19 -6.92 -5.28
C ASP A 347 23.94 -6.45 -6.06
N LEU A 348 23.06 -7.38 -6.46
CA LEU A 348 21.84 -7.02 -7.21
C LEU A 348 20.84 -6.22 -6.36
N HIS A 349 20.68 -6.53 -5.07
CA HIS A 349 19.93 -5.70 -4.12
C HIS A 349 20.54 -4.29 -4.00
N GLY A 350 21.87 -4.18 -4.03
CA GLY A 350 22.59 -2.92 -4.10
C GLY A 350 22.34 -2.13 -5.39
N LYS A 351 22.22 -2.80 -6.54
CA LYS A 351 21.81 -2.16 -7.81
C LYS A 351 20.34 -1.71 -7.78
N ILE A 352 19.44 -2.55 -7.28
CA ILE A 352 17.99 -2.25 -7.19
C ILE A 352 17.75 -1.06 -6.25
N THR A 353 18.35 -1.06 -5.05
CA THR A 353 18.13 -0.04 -4.02
C THR A 353 19.02 1.21 -4.16
N ASN A 354 19.80 1.32 -5.25
CA ASN A 354 20.52 2.54 -5.60
C ASN A 354 19.57 3.58 -6.24
N PRO A 355 19.33 4.76 -5.65
CA PRO A 355 18.44 5.77 -6.24
C PRO A 355 18.89 6.26 -7.62
N ALA A 356 20.17 6.17 -7.95
CA ALA A 356 20.68 6.52 -9.28
C ALA A 356 20.34 5.49 -10.38
N ASN A 357 19.79 4.32 -10.01
CA ASN A 357 19.34 3.28 -10.94
C ASN A 357 17.82 3.33 -11.21
N GLY A 358 17.08 4.30 -10.64
CA GLY A 358 15.71 4.62 -11.09
C GLY A 358 14.59 3.65 -10.72
N TYR A 359 14.83 2.56 -9.96
CA TYR A 359 13.79 1.59 -9.59
C TYR A 359 12.66 2.10 -8.68
N PHE A 360 12.83 3.29 -8.07
CA PHE A 360 11.92 3.81 -7.06
C PHE A 360 11.64 5.29 -7.25
N SER A 361 10.41 5.71 -6.94
CA SER A 361 10.04 7.12 -6.81
C SER A 361 10.70 7.78 -5.58
N PRO A 362 10.64 9.13 -5.45
CA PRO A 362 11.13 9.85 -4.27
C PRO A 362 10.52 9.38 -2.93
N GLU A 363 9.30 8.83 -2.97
CA GLU A 363 8.56 8.27 -1.83
C GLU A 363 9.05 6.87 -1.41
N GLY A 364 9.93 6.24 -2.20
CA GLY A 364 10.38 4.86 -2.01
C GLY A 364 9.39 3.82 -2.55
N ILE A 365 8.53 4.20 -3.49
CA ILE A 365 7.58 3.30 -4.17
C ILE A 365 8.31 2.64 -5.34
N PRO A 366 8.30 1.29 -5.48
CA PRO A 366 8.91 0.64 -6.63
C PRO A 366 8.08 0.92 -7.88
N TYR A 367 8.69 1.31 -8.99
CA TYR A 367 8.02 1.34 -10.30
C TYR A 367 7.85 -0.10 -10.84
N HIS A 368 7.05 -0.29 -11.89
CA HIS A 368 7.00 -1.57 -12.61
C HIS A 368 8.33 -1.85 -13.32
N SER A 369 8.96 -0.83 -13.92
CA SER A 369 10.30 -0.90 -14.53
C SER A 369 11.03 0.44 -14.44
N VAL A 370 12.37 0.41 -14.59
CA VAL A 370 13.21 1.62 -14.71
C VAL A 370 12.94 2.36 -16.04
N GLU A 371 12.56 1.63 -17.09
CA GLU A 371 12.16 2.20 -18.35
C GLU A 371 10.66 2.56 -18.33
N THR A 372 10.32 3.80 -18.69
CA THR A 372 8.96 4.34 -18.79
C THR A 372 8.14 3.70 -19.92
N LEU A 373 8.74 3.49 -21.09
CA LEU A 373 8.05 2.92 -22.26
C LEU A 373 7.95 1.40 -22.18
N ILE A 374 6.93 0.90 -21.48
CA ILE A 374 6.54 -0.51 -21.45
C ILE A 374 5.02 -0.67 -21.39
N VAL A 375 4.49 -1.69 -22.08
CA VAL A 375 3.05 -2.00 -22.10
C VAL A 375 2.89 -3.53 -22.07
N GLU A 376 2.23 -4.09 -21.05
CA GLU A 376 2.08 -5.56 -20.93
C GLU A 376 0.98 -6.01 -19.96
N ALA A 377 0.79 -5.31 -18.84
CA ALA A 377 -0.35 -5.48 -17.93
C ALA A 377 -0.65 -4.15 -17.20
N PRO A 378 0.34 -3.48 -16.57
CA PRO A 378 0.40 -2.02 -16.63
C PRO A 378 0.66 -1.57 -18.08
N ASP A 379 0.32 -0.33 -18.37
CA ASP A 379 0.46 0.31 -19.69
C ASP A 379 1.43 1.50 -19.72
N HIS A 380 2.09 1.78 -18.58
CA HIS A 380 3.29 2.63 -18.48
C HIS A 380 4.23 2.14 -17.36
N GLY A 381 5.55 2.24 -17.55
CA GLY A 381 6.56 1.62 -16.70
C GLY A 381 6.72 2.25 -15.31
N HIS A 382 6.36 3.53 -15.18
CA HIS A 382 6.26 4.23 -13.89
C HIS A 382 4.84 4.19 -13.30
N GLU A 383 3.94 3.36 -13.83
CA GLU A 383 2.92 2.76 -12.96
C GLU A 383 3.61 1.77 -11.99
N THR A 384 2.90 1.38 -10.95
CA THR A 384 3.29 0.29 -10.05
C THR A 384 2.10 -0.62 -9.80
N THR A 385 2.41 -1.83 -9.35
CA THR A 385 1.44 -2.88 -9.08
C THR A 385 1.57 -3.40 -7.66
N SER A 386 0.46 -3.91 -7.13
CA SER A 386 0.47 -4.73 -5.90
C SER A 386 1.50 -5.87 -5.98
N GLU A 387 1.73 -6.41 -7.17
CA GLU A 387 2.80 -7.36 -7.45
C GLU A 387 4.18 -6.77 -7.14
N ALA A 388 4.55 -5.60 -7.69
CA ALA A 388 5.82 -4.95 -7.41
C ALA A 388 6.03 -4.68 -5.91
N TYR A 389 4.99 -4.23 -5.19
CA TYR A 389 5.02 -4.12 -3.72
C TYR A 389 5.24 -5.48 -3.02
N SER A 390 4.57 -6.54 -3.44
CA SER A 390 4.74 -7.88 -2.87
C SER A 390 6.15 -8.44 -3.10
N TYR A 391 6.75 -8.15 -4.26
CA TYR A 391 8.14 -8.46 -4.56
C TYR A 391 9.13 -7.62 -3.75
N LEU A 392 8.84 -6.34 -3.49
CA LEU A 392 9.66 -5.50 -2.61
C LEU A 392 9.69 -6.08 -1.19
N ILE A 393 8.52 -6.44 -0.64
CA ILE A 393 8.40 -7.06 0.70
C ILE A 393 9.22 -8.36 0.75
N TRP A 394 9.17 -9.20 -0.29
CA TRP A 394 9.94 -10.44 -0.36
C TRP A 394 11.45 -10.21 -0.48
N LEU A 395 11.87 -9.29 -1.35
CA LEU A 395 13.26 -8.88 -1.51
C LEU A 395 13.86 -8.38 -0.18
N GLN A 396 13.12 -7.57 0.57
CA GLN A 396 13.58 -7.10 1.88
C GLN A 396 13.49 -8.16 2.98
N ALA A 397 12.61 -9.18 2.86
CA ALA A 397 12.62 -10.34 3.76
C ALA A 397 13.89 -11.19 3.58
N MET A 398 14.31 -11.46 2.33
CA MET A 398 15.56 -12.17 2.03
C MET A 398 16.79 -11.34 2.43
N TYR A 399 16.74 -10.01 2.28
CA TYR A 399 17.76 -9.12 2.83
C TYR A 399 17.86 -9.26 4.37
N GLY A 400 16.73 -9.36 5.06
CA GLY A 400 16.66 -9.67 6.49
C GLY A 400 17.29 -11.02 6.84
N LYS A 401 17.04 -12.08 6.07
CA LYS A 401 17.70 -13.40 6.22
C LYS A 401 19.22 -13.31 6.13
N ILE A 402 19.74 -12.57 5.14
CA ILE A 402 21.18 -12.52 4.83
C ILE A 402 21.95 -11.58 5.77
N THR A 403 21.39 -10.41 6.09
CA THR A 403 22.08 -9.36 6.86
C THR A 403 21.69 -9.31 8.33
N GLY A 404 20.51 -9.82 8.66
CA GLY A 404 19.86 -9.66 9.95
C GLY A 404 19.30 -8.27 10.22
N ASP A 405 19.20 -7.40 9.22
CA ASP A 405 18.51 -6.11 9.30
C ASP A 405 17.07 -6.24 8.78
N TRP A 406 16.11 -6.31 9.72
CA TRP A 406 14.68 -6.42 9.44
C TRP A 406 13.98 -5.05 9.25
N THR A 407 14.72 -3.93 9.36
CA THR A 407 14.12 -2.59 9.20
C THR A 407 13.58 -2.37 7.79
N LYS A 408 14.26 -2.89 6.77
CA LYS A 408 13.81 -2.80 5.37
C LYS A 408 12.54 -3.59 5.09
N PHE A 409 12.36 -4.75 5.70
CA PHE A 409 11.15 -5.57 5.57
C PHE A 409 9.93 -4.84 6.16
N ASN A 410 10.06 -4.29 7.35
CA ASN A 410 9.02 -3.49 7.98
C ASN A 410 8.73 -2.20 7.16
N GLY A 411 9.78 -1.49 6.73
CA GLY A 411 9.64 -0.30 5.90
C GLY A 411 8.95 -0.55 4.57
N ALA A 412 9.24 -1.67 3.89
CA ALA A 412 8.54 -2.07 2.67
C ALA A 412 7.03 -2.28 2.91
N TRP A 413 6.66 -2.89 4.04
CA TRP A 413 5.25 -3.04 4.42
C TRP A 413 4.60 -1.69 4.76
N ASP A 414 5.29 -0.81 5.47
CA ASP A 414 4.74 0.50 5.84
C ASP A 414 4.58 1.43 4.61
N THR A 415 5.46 1.35 3.61
CA THR A 415 5.27 2.00 2.30
C THR A 415 4.06 1.43 1.57
N MET A 416 3.90 0.10 1.52
CA MET A 416 2.76 -0.58 0.89
C MET A 416 1.43 -0.23 1.59
N GLU A 417 1.39 -0.24 2.93
CA GLU A 417 0.21 0.11 3.72
C GLU A 417 -0.16 1.60 3.58
N LYS A 418 0.82 2.49 3.41
CA LYS A 418 0.60 3.94 3.21
C LYS A 418 0.06 4.27 1.82
N PHE A 419 0.56 3.60 0.79
CA PHE A 419 0.36 4.02 -0.61
C PHE A 419 -0.52 3.09 -1.45
N MET A 420 -0.61 1.79 -1.13
CA MET A 420 -1.30 0.80 -1.97
C MET A 420 -2.51 0.13 -1.30
N ILE A 421 -2.66 0.26 0.02
CA ILE A 421 -3.91 -0.09 0.73
C ILE A 421 -4.75 1.19 0.89
N PRO A 422 -5.97 1.26 0.32
CA PRO A 422 -6.83 2.43 0.44
C PRO A 422 -7.16 2.78 1.90
N THR A 423 -6.91 4.02 2.30
CA THR A 423 -7.23 4.53 3.64
C THR A 423 -8.75 4.73 3.79
N HIS A 424 -9.25 4.94 5.01
CA HIS A 424 -10.68 5.24 5.21
C HIS A 424 -11.16 6.49 4.42
N ALA A 425 -10.28 7.46 4.15
CA ALA A 425 -10.62 8.62 3.34
C ALA A 425 -10.76 8.28 1.83
N ASP A 426 -10.14 7.18 1.38
CA ASP A 426 -10.21 6.66 0.01
C ASP A 426 -11.42 5.72 -0.19
N GLN A 427 -11.86 5.03 0.87
CA GLN A 427 -13.04 4.15 0.90
C GLN A 427 -14.12 4.60 1.93
N PRO A 428 -14.59 5.87 1.93
CA PRO A 428 -15.33 6.49 3.05
C PRO A 428 -16.76 5.99 3.29
N THR A 429 -17.34 5.20 2.37
CA THR A 429 -18.72 4.67 2.49
C THR A 429 -18.78 3.16 2.69
N THR A 430 -17.68 2.53 3.11
CA THR A 430 -17.62 1.12 3.56
C THR A 430 -18.71 0.79 4.59
N GLY A 431 -19.01 1.71 5.50
CA GLY A 431 -20.09 1.57 6.50
C GLY A 431 -21.53 1.56 5.94
N SER A 432 -21.73 1.88 4.66
CA SER A 432 -23.03 1.73 3.96
C SER A 432 -23.24 0.34 3.36
N TYR A 433 -22.30 -0.59 3.55
CA TYR A 433 -22.32 -1.89 2.90
C TYR A 433 -23.42 -2.81 3.45
N ASN A 434 -24.11 -3.52 2.55
CA ASN A 434 -25.14 -4.50 2.89
C ASN A 434 -24.73 -5.91 2.48
N ALA A 435 -24.24 -6.70 3.43
CA ALA A 435 -23.83 -8.09 3.18
C ALA A 435 -24.96 -9.00 2.65
N SER A 436 -26.23 -8.66 2.87
CA SER A 436 -27.38 -9.39 2.29
C SER A 436 -27.77 -8.93 0.88
N LYS A 437 -27.10 -7.91 0.33
CA LYS A 437 -27.21 -7.40 -1.04
C LYS A 437 -25.84 -6.88 -1.51
N PRO A 438 -24.85 -7.78 -1.70
CA PRO A 438 -23.43 -7.41 -1.78
C PRO A 438 -23.08 -6.58 -3.02
N ALA A 439 -23.78 -6.79 -4.15
CA ALA A 439 -23.68 -6.00 -5.37
C ALA A 439 -24.93 -6.21 -6.25
N THR A 440 -25.14 -5.31 -7.22
CA THR A 440 -26.08 -5.53 -8.33
C THR A 440 -25.35 -6.22 -9.48
N TYR A 441 -25.99 -7.21 -10.12
CA TYR A 441 -25.41 -7.95 -11.24
C TYR A 441 -25.29 -7.12 -12.51
N ALA A 442 -24.16 -7.28 -13.21
CA ALA A 442 -23.99 -7.00 -14.63
C ALA A 442 -23.39 -8.24 -15.32
N PRO A 443 -23.82 -8.58 -16.54
CA PRO A 443 -23.15 -9.59 -17.35
C PRO A 443 -21.79 -9.09 -17.84
N GLU A 444 -20.79 -9.96 -17.90
CA GLU A 444 -19.61 -9.69 -18.74
C GLU A 444 -19.95 -9.98 -20.22
N HIS A 445 -19.28 -9.27 -21.12
CA HIS A 445 -19.42 -9.41 -22.56
C HIS A 445 -18.07 -9.71 -23.21
N ASP A 446 -18.09 -10.39 -24.35
CA ASP A 446 -16.87 -11.00 -24.91
C ASP A 446 -15.95 -9.97 -25.59
N LEU A 447 -16.49 -8.82 -26.02
CA LEU A 447 -15.78 -7.75 -26.73
C LEU A 447 -15.96 -6.39 -26.03
N PRO A 448 -14.94 -5.51 -26.02
CA PRO A 448 -15.07 -4.14 -25.53
C PRO A 448 -16.20 -3.34 -26.18
N SER A 449 -16.53 -3.66 -27.44
CA SER A 449 -17.61 -3.03 -28.22
C SER A 449 -19.04 -3.35 -27.74
N GLN A 450 -19.18 -4.23 -26.73
CA GLN A 450 -20.47 -4.58 -26.12
C GLN A 450 -20.72 -3.84 -24.80
N TYR A 451 -19.76 -3.05 -24.33
CA TYR A 451 -19.87 -2.23 -23.12
C TYR A 451 -20.37 -0.81 -23.45
N PRO A 452 -21.03 -0.10 -22.50
CA PRO A 452 -21.20 -0.42 -21.08
C PRO A 452 -22.17 -1.58 -20.79
N ALA A 453 -21.76 -2.49 -19.90
CA ALA A 453 -22.55 -3.64 -19.49
C ALA A 453 -23.69 -3.21 -18.54
N LYS A 454 -24.94 -3.48 -18.92
CA LYS A 454 -26.11 -2.97 -18.21
C LYS A 454 -26.36 -3.69 -16.88
N LEU A 455 -26.64 -2.94 -15.81
CA LEU A 455 -27.10 -3.48 -14.53
C LEU A 455 -28.49 -4.14 -14.67
N ASP A 456 -28.63 -5.34 -14.11
CA ASP A 456 -29.89 -6.09 -14.07
C ASP A 456 -30.23 -6.51 -12.63
N GLY A 457 -31.07 -5.71 -11.99
CA GLY A 457 -31.60 -5.97 -10.64
C GLY A 457 -32.62 -7.12 -10.54
N THR A 458 -32.96 -7.81 -11.64
CA THR A 458 -33.76 -9.05 -11.57
C THR A 458 -32.91 -10.26 -11.19
N VAL A 459 -31.59 -10.18 -11.41
CA VAL A 459 -30.63 -11.23 -11.04
C VAL A 459 -30.25 -11.08 -9.56
N THR A 460 -30.71 -12.02 -8.74
CA THR A 460 -30.42 -12.01 -7.30
C THR A 460 -29.02 -12.54 -7.01
N ALA A 461 -28.17 -11.67 -6.44
CA ALA A 461 -26.88 -12.02 -5.83
C ALA A 461 -27.07 -12.78 -4.51
N GLY A 462 -26.04 -13.50 -4.05
CA GLY A 462 -26.03 -14.17 -2.74
C GLY A 462 -25.77 -13.26 -1.55
N VAL A 463 -25.50 -13.87 -0.41
CA VAL A 463 -25.08 -13.21 0.83
C VAL A 463 -23.55 -13.27 0.96
N ASP A 464 -22.91 -12.17 1.35
CA ASP A 464 -21.52 -12.15 1.85
C ASP A 464 -21.50 -12.71 3.29
N PRO A 465 -20.84 -13.86 3.54
CA PRO A 465 -20.80 -14.48 4.86
C PRO A 465 -19.65 -14.00 5.75
N ILE A 466 -18.72 -13.16 5.27
CA ILE A 466 -17.50 -12.77 5.98
C ILE A 466 -17.44 -11.28 6.37
N ALA A 467 -18.17 -10.36 5.73
CA ALA A 467 -18.13 -8.93 6.10
C ALA A 467 -18.40 -8.67 7.60
N GLY A 468 -19.45 -9.27 8.16
CA GLY A 468 -19.77 -9.12 9.58
C GLY A 468 -18.74 -9.74 10.52
N GLU A 469 -18.06 -10.79 10.08
CA GLU A 469 -16.98 -11.46 10.81
C GLU A 469 -15.70 -10.60 10.81
N LEU A 470 -15.31 -10.09 9.65
CA LEU A 470 -14.17 -9.16 9.47
C LEU A 470 -14.37 -7.88 10.30
N LYS A 471 -15.58 -7.30 10.27
CA LYS A 471 -15.95 -6.15 11.11
C LYS A 471 -15.81 -6.48 12.60
N GLY A 472 -16.29 -7.66 13.02
CA GLY A 472 -16.14 -8.13 14.40
C GLY A 472 -14.68 -8.36 14.82
N ALA A 473 -13.84 -8.82 13.89
CA ALA A 473 -12.40 -9.04 14.13
C ALA A 473 -11.60 -7.72 14.20
N TYR A 474 -11.85 -6.77 13.29
CA TYR A 474 -10.97 -5.61 13.08
C TYR A 474 -11.58 -4.25 13.46
N GLY A 475 -12.87 -4.18 13.78
CA GLY A 475 -13.52 -2.96 14.29
C GLY A 475 -13.82 -1.89 13.23
N THR A 476 -13.59 -2.17 11.95
CA THR A 476 -13.97 -1.31 10.81
C THR A 476 -14.67 -2.11 9.72
N ASP A 477 -15.45 -1.42 8.88
CA ASP A 477 -15.98 -1.96 7.62
C ASP A 477 -14.96 -1.91 6.48
N ASP A 478 -13.88 -1.13 6.62
CA ASP A 478 -12.86 -0.92 5.58
C ASP A 478 -12.15 -2.23 5.20
N ILE A 479 -11.82 -2.36 3.92
CA ILE A 479 -11.05 -3.48 3.38
C ILE A 479 -9.55 -3.24 3.62
N TYR A 480 -8.83 -4.26 4.06
CA TYR A 480 -7.38 -4.24 4.20
C TYR A 480 -6.74 -5.30 3.29
N GLY A 481 -6.44 -4.86 2.07
CA GLY A 481 -5.71 -5.57 1.03
C GLY A 481 -5.37 -4.57 -0.07
N MET A 482 -4.40 -4.88 -0.94
CA MET A 482 -3.88 -3.89 -1.88
C MET A 482 -4.89 -3.56 -2.99
N HIS A 483 -4.88 -2.33 -3.49
CA HIS A 483 -5.33 -2.06 -4.85
C HIS A 483 -4.28 -2.58 -5.85
N TRP A 484 -4.69 -3.02 -7.04
CA TRP A 484 -3.78 -3.70 -7.95
C TRP A 484 -2.83 -2.79 -8.75
N LEU A 485 -3.23 -1.56 -9.09
CA LEU A 485 -2.52 -0.62 -9.98
C LEU A 485 -2.49 0.81 -9.41
N GLN A 486 -1.41 1.54 -9.69
CA GLN A 486 -1.22 2.92 -9.27
C GLN A 486 -0.25 3.65 -10.22
N ASP A 487 -0.60 4.87 -10.64
CA ASP A 487 0.23 5.77 -11.45
C ASP A 487 1.13 6.57 -10.49
N VAL A 488 2.41 6.21 -10.39
CA VAL A 488 3.27 6.68 -9.29
C VAL A 488 3.68 8.13 -9.46
N ASP A 489 4.00 8.53 -10.69
CA ASP A 489 4.45 9.89 -11.02
C ASP A 489 3.28 10.83 -11.40
N ASN A 490 2.03 10.34 -11.31
CA ASN A 490 0.81 11.03 -11.76
C ASN A 490 0.86 11.42 -13.26
N VAL A 491 1.45 10.56 -14.11
CA VAL A 491 1.60 10.80 -15.57
C VAL A 491 0.26 10.93 -16.28
N TYR A 492 -0.78 10.23 -15.80
CA TYR A 492 -2.14 10.39 -16.29
C TYR A 492 -2.80 11.67 -15.78
N GLY A 493 -2.28 12.30 -14.72
CA GLY A 493 -2.77 13.56 -14.19
C GLY A 493 -4.10 13.47 -13.43
N PHE A 494 -4.51 12.29 -12.96
CA PHE A 494 -5.74 12.16 -12.18
C PHE A 494 -5.62 12.73 -10.75
N GLY A 495 -4.42 12.71 -10.17
CA GLY A 495 -4.15 13.20 -8.81
C GLY A 495 -4.95 12.48 -7.74
N ASN A 496 -5.12 11.16 -7.87
CA ASN A 496 -5.94 10.36 -6.97
C ASN A 496 -5.07 9.77 -5.82
N GLU A 497 -4.31 10.65 -5.16
CA GLU A 497 -3.37 10.31 -4.09
C GLU A 497 -4.08 9.75 -2.84
N PRO A 498 -3.44 8.88 -2.04
CA PRO A 498 -3.99 8.41 -0.77
C PRO A 498 -4.43 9.54 0.17
N GLY A 499 -5.67 9.48 0.64
CA GLY A 499 -6.34 10.51 1.43
C GLY A 499 -6.89 11.69 0.63
N LYS A 500 -6.75 11.67 -0.70
CA LYS A 500 -7.28 12.68 -1.64
C LYS A 500 -8.13 11.98 -2.71
N CYS A 501 -8.80 12.76 -3.55
CA CYS A 501 -9.43 12.21 -4.75
C CYS A 501 -9.64 13.27 -5.81
N SER A 502 -9.23 12.97 -7.05
CA SER A 502 -9.27 13.87 -8.21
C SER A 502 -8.57 15.23 -7.98
N ALA A 503 -7.34 15.23 -7.46
CA ALA A 503 -6.54 16.46 -7.28
C ALA A 503 -5.92 16.98 -8.60
N GLY A 504 -5.98 16.21 -9.69
CA GLY A 504 -5.61 16.64 -11.04
C GLY A 504 -4.11 16.61 -11.36
N PRO A 505 -3.68 17.18 -12.50
CA PRO A 505 -2.32 17.05 -13.03
C PRO A 505 -1.27 17.87 -12.27
N THR A 506 -1.66 18.63 -11.25
CA THR A 506 -0.73 19.34 -10.34
C THR A 506 -0.48 18.59 -9.03
N ALA A 507 -1.08 17.41 -8.87
CA ALA A 507 -0.74 16.48 -7.79
C ALA A 507 0.61 15.81 -8.07
N THR A 508 1.36 15.48 -7.03
CA THR A 508 2.75 14.99 -7.11
C THR A 508 2.96 13.68 -6.38
N GLY A 509 1.91 13.16 -5.73
CA GLY A 509 1.90 11.83 -5.13
C GLY A 509 1.25 10.78 -6.05
N PRO A 510 1.34 9.50 -5.68
CA PRO A 510 0.97 8.38 -6.53
C PRO A 510 -0.56 8.23 -6.60
N SER A 511 -1.10 8.16 -7.81
CA SER A 511 -2.52 8.22 -8.11
C SER A 511 -3.13 6.82 -8.27
N TYR A 512 -4.13 6.47 -7.46
CA TYR A 512 -4.89 5.23 -7.63
C TYR A 512 -5.71 5.23 -8.93
N ILE A 513 -5.43 4.29 -9.84
CA ILE A 513 -6.04 4.20 -11.18
C ILE A 513 -6.40 2.75 -11.53
N ASN A 514 -7.23 2.57 -12.55
CA ASN A 514 -7.58 1.26 -13.07
C ASN A 514 -7.74 1.33 -14.60
N THR A 515 -7.62 0.18 -15.26
CA THR A 515 -7.63 0.05 -16.73
C THR A 515 -8.68 -0.97 -17.18
N PHE A 516 -8.44 -2.27 -16.97
CA PHE A 516 -9.31 -3.37 -17.40
C PHE A 516 -10.70 -3.34 -16.74
N GLN A 517 -11.76 -3.31 -17.55
CA GLN A 517 -13.17 -3.38 -17.14
C GLN A 517 -14.10 -4.09 -18.16
N ARG A 518 -13.65 -4.33 -19.40
CA ARG A 518 -14.53 -4.62 -20.55
C ARG A 518 -14.33 -6.00 -21.19
N GLY A 519 -14.13 -7.00 -20.33
CA GLY A 519 -14.23 -8.41 -20.69
C GLY A 519 -12.96 -9.01 -21.31
N PRO A 520 -13.03 -10.28 -21.77
CA PRO A 520 -11.85 -11.09 -22.01
C PRO A 520 -11.05 -10.70 -23.26
N GLN A 521 -11.62 -9.92 -24.17
CA GLN A 521 -10.91 -9.35 -25.33
C GLN A 521 -10.56 -7.87 -25.14
N GLU A 522 -10.60 -7.32 -23.91
CA GLU A 522 -9.91 -6.07 -23.61
C GLU A 522 -8.44 -6.37 -23.29
N SER A 523 -7.58 -6.34 -24.31
CA SER A 523 -6.13 -6.34 -24.07
C SER A 523 -5.70 -5.03 -23.41
N VAL A 524 -4.49 -5.00 -22.84
CA VAL A 524 -3.87 -3.78 -22.28
C VAL A 524 -3.93 -2.58 -23.26
N TRP A 525 -3.81 -2.87 -24.56
CA TRP A 525 -3.83 -1.91 -25.67
C TRP A 525 -5.20 -1.27 -25.95
N GLU A 526 -6.28 -1.84 -25.43
CA GLU A 526 -7.65 -1.41 -25.73
C GLU A 526 -8.31 -0.68 -24.56
N THR A 527 -7.63 -0.60 -23.41
CA THR A 527 -8.13 0.02 -22.18
C THR A 527 -8.25 1.55 -22.26
N VAL A 528 -9.19 2.10 -21.47
CA VAL A 528 -9.27 3.53 -21.15
C VAL A 528 -8.89 3.71 -19.66
N PRO A 529 -7.68 4.21 -19.35
CA PRO A 529 -7.23 4.44 -17.97
C PRO A 529 -8.12 5.46 -17.28
N HIS A 530 -8.46 5.20 -16.02
CA HIS A 530 -9.45 5.99 -15.28
C HIS A 530 -9.19 5.93 -13.77
N PRO A 531 -9.62 6.93 -12.98
CA PRO A 531 -9.35 6.95 -11.54
C PRO A 531 -10.20 5.92 -10.79
N THR A 532 -9.69 5.41 -9.67
CA THR A 532 -10.53 4.63 -8.73
C THR A 532 -11.65 5.50 -8.17
N CYS A 533 -11.36 6.74 -7.80
CA CYS A 533 -12.32 7.72 -7.31
C CYS A 533 -12.71 8.72 -8.41
N ASP A 534 -13.90 8.50 -8.97
CA ASP A 534 -14.45 9.28 -10.07
C ASP A 534 -15.43 10.34 -9.56
N LYS A 535 -14.97 11.61 -9.58
CA LYS A 535 -15.76 12.80 -9.26
C LYS A 535 -16.38 13.47 -10.49
N PHE A 536 -16.34 12.86 -11.67
CA PHE A 536 -16.74 13.47 -12.96
C PHE A 536 -15.94 14.74 -13.28
N ALA A 537 -14.64 14.73 -12.96
CA ALA A 537 -13.71 15.83 -13.25
C ALA A 537 -13.04 15.69 -14.64
N TYR A 538 -12.94 14.45 -15.12
CA TYR A 538 -12.33 14.04 -16.39
C TYR A 538 -13.19 12.91 -17.00
N GLY A 539 -12.88 12.49 -18.22
CA GLY A 539 -13.74 11.59 -18.98
C GLY A 539 -14.92 12.34 -19.60
N GLY A 540 -16.07 11.68 -19.69
CA GLY A 540 -17.31 12.23 -20.23
C GLY A 540 -18.23 12.84 -19.16
N LYS A 541 -19.51 13.03 -19.52
CA LYS A 541 -20.53 13.63 -18.65
C LYS A 541 -20.66 12.97 -17.27
N ASN A 542 -20.48 11.65 -17.22
CA ASN A 542 -20.63 10.84 -16.02
C ASN A 542 -19.27 10.27 -15.54
N GLY A 543 -18.19 11.02 -15.80
CA GLY A 543 -16.83 10.52 -15.63
C GLY A 543 -16.50 9.47 -16.69
N TYR A 544 -15.94 8.34 -16.24
CA TYR A 544 -15.66 7.17 -17.10
C TYR A 544 -16.71 6.05 -16.92
N LEU A 545 -17.64 6.19 -15.96
CA LEU A 545 -18.52 5.10 -15.53
C LEU A 545 -19.38 4.51 -16.66
N ASP A 546 -19.87 5.36 -17.56
CA ASP A 546 -20.74 4.99 -18.68
C ASP A 546 -19.99 4.46 -19.91
N LEU A 547 -18.67 4.25 -19.82
CA LEU A 547 -17.92 3.35 -20.70
C LEU A 547 -18.02 1.88 -20.23
N PHE A 548 -18.28 1.64 -18.94
CA PHE A 548 -18.12 0.33 -18.31
C PHE A 548 -19.45 -0.27 -17.84
N THR A 549 -20.25 0.50 -17.10
CA THR A 549 -21.50 0.02 -16.48
C THR A 549 -22.68 0.84 -16.97
N GLY A 550 -23.75 0.17 -17.41
CA GLY A 550 -24.95 0.81 -17.95
C GLY A 550 -26.03 0.95 -16.88
N ASP A 551 -26.22 2.17 -16.37
CA ASP A 551 -27.28 2.53 -15.42
C ASP A 551 -28.17 3.67 -15.98
N SER A 552 -29.37 3.76 -15.41
CA SER A 552 -30.34 4.85 -15.49
C SER A 552 -29.83 6.19 -14.94
N SER A 553 -28.89 6.18 -14.00
CA SER A 553 -28.27 7.38 -13.41
C SER A 553 -26.89 7.08 -12.86
N TYR A 554 -26.00 8.07 -12.79
CA TYR A 554 -24.63 7.91 -12.35
C TYR A 554 -24.33 8.78 -11.13
N ALA A 555 -23.68 8.19 -10.13
CA ALA A 555 -23.23 8.88 -8.93
C ALA A 555 -21.71 8.80 -8.80
N LYS A 556 -21.10 9.89 -8.30
CA LYS A 556 -19.68 10.00 -8.02
C LYS A 556 -19.28 8.92 -7.02
N GLN A 557 -18.24 8.16 -7.31
CA GLN A 557 -17.94 6.91 -6.61
C GLN A 557 -16.46 6.57 -6.58
N TRP A 558 -16.07 5.80 -5.59
CA TRP A 558 -14.76 5.17 -5.46
C TRP A 558 -14.90 3.65 -5.68
N LYS A 559 -13.90 3.01 -6.29
CA LYS A 559 -13.88 1.57 -6.57
C LYS A 559 -12.44 1.04 -6.63
N PHE A 560 -12.14 -0.01 -5.89
CA PHE A 560 -10.83 -0.67 -5.85
C PHE A 560 -10.98 -2.14 -6.24
N THR A 561 -9.95 -2.66 -6.91
CA THR A 561 -9.82 -4.07 -7.31
C THR A 561 -8.49 -4.60 -6.79
N ASN A 562 -8.49 -5.77 -6.16
CA ASN A 562 -7.30 -6.46 -5.66
C ASN A 562 -6.79 -7.50 -6.68
N ALA A 563 -5.47 -7.75 -6.69
CA ALA A 563 -4.86 -8.90 -7.34
C ALA A 563 -4.49 -9.95 -6.26
N PRO A 564 -5.25 -11.05 -6.11
CA PRO A 564 -5.10 -11.96 -4.96
C PRO A 564 -3.74 -12.65 -4.86
N ASP A 565 -3.07 -12.90 -6.00
CA ASP A 565 -1.75 -13.50 -6.02
C ASP A 565 -0.69 -12.61 -5.34
N ALA A 566 -0.84 -11.28 -5.45
CA ALA A 566 0.08 -10.29 -4.87
C ALA A 566 -0.07 -10.20 -3.35
N ASP A 567 -1.29 -10.11 -2.83
CA ASP A 567 -1.55 -10.18 -1.38
C ASP A 567 -1.04 -11.52 -0.81
N ALA A 568 -1.24 -12.64 -1.52
CA ALA A 568 -0.67 -13.92 -1.11
C ALA A 568 0.87 -13.97 -1.17
N ARG A 569 1.49 -13.37 -2.19
CA ARG A 569 2.96 -13.26 -2.32
C ARG A 569 3.55 -12.40 -1.18
N ALA A 570 2.85 -11.35 -0.75
CA ALA A 570 3.22 -10.56 0.43
C ALA A 570 3.08 -11.36 1.75
N ILE A 571 2.06 -12.21 1.88
CA ILE A 571 1.89 -13.10 3.04
C ILE A 571 2.93 -14.22 3.07
N GLN A 572 3.27 -14.79 1.91
CA GLN A 572 4.37 -15.74 1.71
C GLN A 572 5.71 -15.14 2.11
N ALA A 573 5.98 -13.89 1.71
CA ALA A 573 7.16 -13.15 2.15
C ALA A 573 7.18 -12.93 3.68
N ALA A 574 6.02 -12.59 4.28
CA ALA A 574 5.90 -12.40 5.72
C ALA A 574 6.05 -13.72 6.52
N TYR A 575 5.64 -14.86 5.95
CA TYR A 575 5.90 -16.19 6.52
C TYR A 575 7.41 -16.44 6.63
N TRP A 576 8.15 -16.29 5.53
CA TRP A 576 9.60 -16.50 5.53
C TRP A 576 10.34 -15.49 6.40
N ALA A 577 9.93 -14.21 6.39
CA ALA A 577 10.48 -13.19 7.28
C ALA A 577 10.38 -13.59 8.76
N ASP A 578 9.24 -14.11 9.19
CA ASP A 578 9.04 -14.57 10.57
C ASP A 578 9.86 -15.83 10.91
N VAL A 579 9.97 -16.78 9.98
CA VAL A 579 10.81 -17.99 10.14
C VAL A 579 12.29 -17.61 10.28
N TRP A 580 12.85 -16.92 9.29
CA TRP A 580 14.26 -16.52 9.28
C TRP A 580 14.60 -15.55 10.43
N ALA A 581 13.70 -14.62 10.78
CA ALA A 581 13.90 -13.76 11.94
C ALA A 581 13.91 -14.57 13.25
N LYS A 582 13.11 -15.63 13.38
CA LYS A 582 13.14 -16.52 14.56
C LYS A 582 14.41 -17.36 14.64
N GLU A 583 14.89 -17.87 13.52
CA GLU A 583 16.19 -18.58 13.44
C GLU A 583 17.36 -17.67 13.88
N GLN A 584 17.29 -16.38 13.57
CA GLN A 584 18.23 -15.36 14.06
C GLN A 584 18.00 -14.88 15.50
N GLY A 585 16.96 -15.37 16.20
CA GLY A 585 16.57 -14.87 17.54
C GLY A 585 15.94 -13.46 17.55
N LYS A 586 15.54 -12.95 16.39
CA LYS A 586 15.02 -11.59 16.13
C LYS A 586 13.52 -11.51 15.80
N GLY A 587 12.76 -12.61 15.88
CA GLY A 587 11.34 -12.66 15.46
C GLY A 587 10.43 -11.55 16.02
N THR A 588 10.73 -11.00 17.19
CA THR A 588 10.01 -9.85 17.77
C THR A 588 10.14 -8.56 16.95
N GLN A 589 11.15 -8.43 16.09
CA GLN A 589 11.36 -7.29 15.19
C GLN A 589 10.35 -7.27 14.02
N VAL A 590 9.80 -8.43 13.65
CA VAL A 590 8.84 -8.56 12.53
C VAL A 590 7.41 -8.87 12.96
N THR A 591 7.17 -9.29 14.22
CA THR A 591 5.85 -9.72 14.73
C THR A 591 4.70 -8.75 14.41
N ALA A 592 4.92 -7.43 14.45
CA ALA A 592 3.89 -6.45 14.12
C ALA A 592 3.46 -6.54 12.64
N THR A 593 4.43 -6.59 11.73
CA THR A 593 4.26 -6.74 10.27
C THR A 593 3.64 -8.09 9.92
N VAL A 594 4.05 -9.16 10.60
CA VAL A 594 3.44 -10.50 10.47
C VAL A 594 1.98 -10.48 10.91
N THR A 595 1.63 -9.71 11.96
CA THR A 595 0.23 -9.51 12.37
C THR A 595 -0.57 -8.70 11.32
N LYS A 596 0.07 -7.75 10.62
CA LYS A 596 -0.53 -7.06 9.45
C LYS A 596 -0.79 -8.05 8.30
N ALA A 597 0.14 -8.95 8.01
CA ALA A 597 -0.04 -10.00 6.99
C ALA A 597 -1.17 -11.00 7.35
N ALA A 598 -1.31 -11.38 8.62
CA ALA A 598 -2.44 -12.18 9.09
C ALA A 598 -3.80 -11.48 8.87
N LYS A 599 -3.84 -10.15 8.97
CA LYS A 599 -5.02 -9.33 8.62
C LYS A 599 -5.27 -9.33 7.11
N MET A 600 -4.26 -9.09 6.29
CA MET A 600 -4.36 -9.15 4.82
C MET A 600 -4.96 -10.49 4.37
N GLY A 601 -4.44 -11.61 4.91
CA GLY A 601 -4.98 -12.94 4.65
C GLY A 601 -6.43 -13.16 5.08
N ASP A 602 -6.93 -12.43 6.09
CA ASP A 602 -8.32 -12.50 6.52
C ASP A 602 -9.28 -11.90 5.47
N TYR A 603 -8.92 -10.74 4.91
CA TYR A 603 -9.69 -10.05 3.86
C TYR A 603 -9.50 -10.71 2.48
N LEU A 604 -8.32 -11.26 2.19
CA LEU A 604 -8.01 -11.99 0.97
C LEU A 604 -8.96 -13.19 0.72
N ARG A 605 -9.66 -13.67 1.75
CA ARG A 605 -10.77 -14.62 1.62
C ARG A 605 -11.87 -14.17 0.67
N TYR A 606 -12.03 -12.87 0.38
CA TYR A 606 -12.94 -12.40 -0.67
C TYR A 606 -12.64 -12.98 -2.06
N SER A 607 -11.39 -13.35 -2.35
CA SER A 607 -11.01 -14.08 -3.58
C SER A 607 -11.56 -15.51 -3.66
N MET A 608 -12.07 -16.07 -2.56
CA MET A 608 -12.59 -17.44 -2.50
C MET A 608 -14.06 -17.58 -2.94
N PHE A 609 -14.72 -16.47 -3.25
CA PHE A 609 -16.16 -16.39 -3.53
C PHE A 609 -16.47 -16.04 -4.98
N ASP A 610 -17.57 -16.62 -5.48
CA ASP A 610 -18.18 -16.23 -6.74
C ASP A 610 -18.43 -14.70 -6.82
N LYS A 611 -18.26 -14.12 -8.02
CA LYS A 611 -18.38 -12.67 -8.27
C LYS A 611 -19.62 -12.04 -7.61
N TYR A 612 -20.79 -12.66 -7.76
CA TYR A 612 -22.05 -12.17 -7.18
C TYR A 612 -22.57 -13.05 -6.05
N PHE A 613 -21.66 -13.74 -5.35
CA PHE A 613 -21.95 -14.71 -4.31
C PHE A 613 -23.00 -15.76 -4.75
N LYS A 614 -23.05 -16.10 -6.05
CA LYS A 614 -23.85 -17.24 -6.50
C LYS A 614 -23.32 -18.52 -5.90
N LYS A 615 -24.18 -19.53 -5.77
CA LYS A 615 -23.77 -20.85 -5.32
C LYS A 615 -22.65 -21.40 -6.22
N ALA A 616 -21.59 -21.91 -5.61
CA ALA A 616 -20.46 -22.50 -6.32
C ALA A 616 -20.83 -23.90 -6.83
N GLY A 617 -20.48 -24.18 -8.09
CA GLY A 617 -20.66 -25.45 -8.76
C GLY A 617 -21.97 -25.56 -9.54
N ASN A 618 -21.87 -25.89 -10.83
CA ASN A 618 -22.98 -26.08 -11.79
C ASN A 618 -23.88 -24.84 -11.96
N CYS A 619 -23.31 -23.64 -11.79
CA CYS A 619 -24.03 -22.38 -11.83
C CYS A 619 -24.32 -21.93 -13.28
N VAL A 620 -25.52 -22.23 -13.77
CA VAL A 620 -25.98 -21.91 -15.13
C VAL A 620 -27.31 -21.13 -15.10
N GLY A 621 -27.40 -20.12 -15.95
CA GLY A 621 -28.50 -19.14 -16.04
C GLY A 621 -28.45 -18.12 -14.91
N PRO A 622 -28.28 -16.80 -15.17
CA PRO A 622 -28.10 -15.83 -14.09
C PRO A 622 -29.31 -15.73 -13.14
N THR A 623 -30.53 -15.96 -13.63
CA THR A 623 -31.77 -16.02 -12.84
C THR A 623 -32.11 -17.43 -12.32
N VAL A 624 -31.42 -18.47 -12.78
CA VAL A 624 -31.68 -19.90 -12.44
C VAL A 624 -30.67 -20.42 -11.43
N CYS A 625 -29.39 -20.06 -11.57
CA CYS A 625 -28.36 -20.37 -10.59
C CYS A 625 -28.70 -19.73 -9.23
N PRO A 626 -28.79 -20.53 -8.15
CA PRO A 626 -29.15 -20.04 -6.82
C PRO A 626 -28.20 -18.95 -6.30
N ALA A 627 -28.79 -17.95 -5.64
CA ALA A 627 -28.08 -17.06 -4.74
C ALA A 627 -27.48 -17.88 -3.57
N GLY A 628 -26.22 -17.64 -3.23
CA GLY A 628 -25.57 -18.26 -2.07
C GLY A 628 -26.20 -17.80 -0.76
N THR A 629 -26.30 -18.72 0.19
CA THR A 629 -26.92 -18.52 1.52
C THR A 629 -25.90 -18.42 2.65
N GLY A 630 -24.64 -18.74 2.35
CA GLY A 630 -23.49 -18.57 3.23
C GLY A 630 -22.22 -18.89 2.45
N LYS A 631 -21.38 -19.78 2.98
CA LYS A 631 -20.15 -20.26 2.29
C LYS A 631 -20.42 -21.30 1.20
N ASP A 632 -21.67 -21.53 0.81
CA ASP A 632 -22.03 -22.31 -0.39
C ASP A 632 -21.75 -21.55 -1.70
N SER A 633 -21.41 -20.26 -1.63
CA SER A 633 -20.84 -19.46 -2.72
C SER A 633 -19.31 -19.47 -2.78
N ALA A 634 -18.64 -20.13 -1.83
CA ALA A 634 -17.18 -20.23 -1.81
C ALA A 634 -16.69 -21.41 -2.66
N HIS A 635 -15.84 -21.13 -3.65
CA HIS A 635 -15.10 -22.14 -4.41
C HIS A 635 -13.75 -22.49 -3.77
N TYR A 636 -13.30 -21.72 -2.76
CA TYR A 636 -12.07 -21.97 -1.98
C TYR A 636 -10.77 -22.00 -2.82
N LEU A 637 -10.76 -21.30 -3.94
CA LEU A 637 -9.57 -21.01 -4.76
C LEU A 637 -9.32 -19.51 -4.73
N MET A 638 -8.10 -19.08 -5.00
CA MET A 638 -7.82 -17.67 -5.27
C MET A 638 -8.31 -17.34 -6.68
N SER A 639 -9.39 -16.58 -6.77
CA SER A 639 -9.88 -16.05 -8.04
C SER A 639 -8.95 -14.95 -8.60
N TRP A 640 -9.24 -14.47 -9.81
CA TRP A 640 -8.47 -13.40 -10.45
C TRP A 640 -8.56 -12.05 -9.73
N TYR A 641 -9.66 -11.78 -9.02
CA TYR A 641 -9.86 -10.54 -8.29
C TYR A 641 -10.91 -10.67 -7.19
N TYR A 642 -10.84 -9.77 -6.22
CA TYR A 642 -12.04 -9.26 -5.56
C TYR A 642 -12.04 -7.73 -5.69
N ALA A 643 -13.22 -7.12 -5.65
CA ALA A 643 -13.35 -5.67 -5.79
C ALA A 643 -14.42 -5.11 -4.85
N TRP A 644 -14.27 -3.85 -4.48
CA TRP A 644 -15.20 -3.13 -3.61
C TRP A 644 -15.29 -1.66 -3.99
N GLY A 645 -16.44 -1.04 -3.75
CA GLY A 645 -16.68 0.35 -4.14
C GLY A 645 -17.87 0.97 -3.43
N GLY A 646 -18.07 2.26 -3.59
CA GLY A 646 -19.16 3.00 -2.94
C GLY A 646 -19.30 4.43 -3.46
N ALA A 647 -20.41 5.08 -3.14
CA ALA A 647 -20.57 6.50 -3.43
C ALA A 647 -19.48 7.32 -2.70
N THR A 648 -18.95 8.38 -3.31
CA THR A 648 -18.13 9.36 -2.59
C THR A 648 -18.96 10.22 -1.63
N ASP A 649 -20.28 10.30 -1.88
CA ASP A 649 -21.24 11.01 -1.05
C ASP A 649 -21.76 10.09 0.06
N THR A 650 -21.47 10.43 1.31
CA THR A 650 -21.91 9.66 2.49
C THR A 650 -23.43 9.69 2.70
N SER A 651 -24.16 10.61 2.07
CA SER A 651 -25.62 10.67 2.09
C SER A 651 -26.29 9.77 1.03
N ALA A 652 -25.55 9.34 -0.01
CA ALA A 652 -26.08 8.45 -1.05
C ALA A 652 -26.25 6.99 -0.56
N GLY A 653 -25.57 6.61 0.52
CA GLY A 653 -25.94 5.45 1.34
C GLY A 653 -25.76 4.07 0.71
N TRP A 654 -24.82 3.90 -0.23
CA TRP A 654 -24.51 2.59 -0.82
C TRP A 654 -23.00 2.33 -0.99
N SER A 655 -22.64 1.06 -0.81
CA SER A 655 -21.36 0.47 -1.20
C SER A 655 -21.55 -1.03 -1.49
N TRP A 656 -20.63 -1.61 -2.26
CA TRP A 656 -20.69 -2.97 -2.82
C TRP A 656 -19.36 -3.72 -2.67
N ARG A 657 -19.43 -5.06 -2.75
CA ARG A 657 -18.29 -5.99 -2.77
C ARG A 657 -18.60 -7.14 -3.73
N ILE A 658 -17.60 -7.59 -4.48
CA ILE A 658 -17.65 -8.78 -5.35
C ILE A 658 -16.38 -9.60 -5.14
N GLY A 659 -16.51 -10.93 -5.20
CA GLY A 659 -15.37 -11.82 -5.44
C GLY A 659 -15.06 -11.87 -6.94
N SER A 660 -14.66 -13.03 -7.44
CA SER A 660 -14.62 -13.30 -8.88
C SER A 660 -14.86 -14.78 -9.15
N SER A 661 -15.71 -15.07 -10.14
CA SER A 661 -16.10 -16.43 -10.49
C SER A 661 -15.01 -17.24 -11.21
N HIS A 662 -13.87 -16.61 -11.56
CA HIS A 662 -12.83 -17.17 -12.42
C HIS A 662 -11.53 -17.38 -11.62
N ALA A 663 -11.01 -18.61 -11.61
CA ALA A 663 -9.78 -18.97 -10.91
C ALA A 663 -8.74 -19.52 -11.88
N HIS A 664 -7.50 -19.02 -11.79
CA HIS A 664 -6.37 -19.38 -12.64
C HIS A 664 -5.33 -20.18 -11.86
N GLY A 665 -4.74 -21.23 -12.44
CA GLY A 665 -3.69 -22.03 -11.80
C GLY A 665 -2.48 -21.19 -11.38
N GLY A 666 -2.14 -20.17 -12.17
CA GLY A 666 -1.08 -19.19 -11.88
C GLY A 666 -1.30 -18.35 -10.60
N TYR A 667 -2.53 -18.20 -10.12
CA TYR A 667 -2.87 -17.34 -8.98
C TYR A 667 -2.81 -18.06 -7.63
N GLN A 668 -2.82 -19.39 -7.61
CA GLN A 668 -2.88 -20.16 -6.35
C GLN A 668 -1.56 -20.05 -5.56
N ASN A 669 -1.63 -20.22 -4.23
CA ASN A 669 -0.48 -20.13 -3.32
C ASN A 669 -0.64 -21.05 -2.09
N PRO A 670 -0.24 -22.34 -2.19
CA PRO A 670 -0.33 -23.29 -1.07
C PRO A 670 0.51 -22.91 0.15
N LEU A 671 1.65 -22.23 -0.02
CA LEU A 671 2.44 -21.81 1.15
C LEU A 671 1.71 -20.72 1.94
N ALA A 672 1.15 -19.70 1.26
CA ALA A 672 0.33 -18.70 1.93
C ALA A 672 -0.91 -19.33 2.59
N ALA A 673 -1.59 -20.27 1.91
CA ALA A 673 -2.72 -20.99 2.48
C ALA A 673 -2.33 -21.82 3.73
N TYR A 674 -1.19 -22.52 3.70
CA TYR A 674 -0.61 -23.20 4.86
C TYR A 674 -0.24 -22.24 6.00
N ALA A 675 0.32 -21.08 5.67
CA ALA A 675 0.71 -20.09 6.67
C ALA A 675 -0.52 -19.51 7.40
N LEU A 676 -1.58 -19.19 6.66
CA LEU A 676 -2.83 -18.65 7.21
C LEU A 676 -3.71 -19.72 7.88
N SER A 677 -3.59 -20.98 7.49
CA SER A 677 -4.32 -22.09 8.13
C SER A 677 -3.62 -22.62 9.37
N GLU A 678 -2.32 -22.95 9.29
CA GLU A 678 -1.60 -23.70 10.32
C GLU A 678 -0.48 -22.96 11.04
N TYR A 679 0.16 -21.97 10.42
CA TYR A 679 1.26 -21.27 11.07
C TYR A 679 0.75 -20.21 12.07
N ALA A 680 0.81 -20.53 13.37
CA ALA A 680 0.19 -19.75 14.45
C ALA A 680 0.41 -18.21 14.43
N PRO A 681 1.58 -17.65 14.04
CA PRO A 681 1.78 -16.20 13.90
C PRO A 681 0.95 -15.54 12.77
N LEU A 682 0.55 -16.31 11.76
CA LEU A 682 -0.18 -15.85 10.58
C LEU A 682 -1.66 -16.28 10.54
N LYS A 683 -2.14 -17.10 11.48
CA LYS A 683 -3.56 -17.47 11.55
C LYS A 683 -4.43 -16.19 11.67
N PRO A 684 -5.41 -15.95 10.77
CA PRO A 684 -6.29 -14.79 10.80
C PRO A 684 -7.05 -14.60 12.12
N LYS A 685 -7.52 -13.39 12.38
CA LYS A 685 -8.19 -13.03 13.65
C LYS A 685 -9.67 -13.41 13.66
N SER A 686 -10.29 -13.52 12.48
CA SER A 686 -11.67 -13.96 12.33
C SER A 686 -11.90 -15.38 12.85
N SER A 687 -13.13 -15.64 13.33
CA SER A 687 -13.50 -16.92 13.94
C SER A 687 -13.36 -18.14 13.02
N THR A 688 -13.39 -17.94 11.71
CA THR A 688 -13.35 -19.01 10.70
C THR A 688 -12.24 -18.86 9.67
N GLY A 689 -11.48 -17.75 9.66
CA GLY A 689 -10.51 -17.47 8.59
C GLY A 689 -9.45 -18.56 8.41
N ALA A 690 -8.85 -19.05 9.50
CA ALA A 690 -7.87 -20.14 9.42
C ALA A 690 -8.47 -21.47 8.90
N ALA A 691 -9.75 -21.72 9.15
CA ALA A 691 -10.46 -22.91 8.67
C ALA A 691 -10.86 -22.79 7.18
N ASP A 692 -11.19 -21.59 6.72
CA ASP A 692 -11.38 -21.32 5.29
C ASP A 692 -10.05 -21.48 4.53
N TRP A 693 -8.93 -21.02 5.11
CA TRP A 693 -7.61 -21.23 4.52
C TRP A 693 -7.15 -22.69 4.53
N ALA A 694 -7.52 -23.49 5.54
CA ALA A 694 -7.29 -24.94 5.51
C ALA A 694 -8.07 -25.59 4.36
N THR A 695 -9.35 -25.23 4.21
CA THR A 695 -10.20 -25.68 3.09
C THR A 695 -9.63 -25.23 1.75
N SER A 696 -9.04 -24.03 1.68
CA SER A 696 -8.41 -23.49 0.47
C SER A 696 -7.09 -24.19 0.14
N LEU A 697 -6.27 -24.55 1.12
CA LEU A 697 -5.05 -25.32 0.91
C LEU A 697 -5.35 -26.67 0.22
N ASP A 698 -6.26 -27.45 0.78
CA ASP A 698 -6.68 -28.73 0.21
C ASP A 698 -7.24 -28.53 -1.21
N ARG A 699 -8.14 -27.55 -1.38
CA ARG A 699 -8.78 -27.23 -2.66
C ARG A 699 -7.78 -26.79 -3.73
N GLN A 700 -6.74 -26.04 -3.39
CA GLN A 700 -5.68 -25.64 -4.33
C GLN A 700 -4.83 -26.85 -4.76
N LEU A 701 -4.48 -27.74 -3.83
CA LEU A 701 -3.73 -28.97 -4.16
C LEU A 701 -4.54 -29.93 -5.03
N GLU A 702 -5.87 -30.03 -4.82
CA GLU A 702 -6.77 -30.73 -5.74
C GLU A 702 -6.80 -30.07 -7.13
N PHE A 703 -6.87 -28.74 -7.20
CA PHE A 703 -6.97 -27.97 -8.45
C PHE A 703 -5.73 -28.13 -9.33
N TYR A 704 -4.52 -28.08 -8.74
CA TYR A 704 -3.29 -28.35 -9.47
C TYR A 704 -3.25 -29.76 -10.05
N ARG A 705 -3.67 -30.77 -9.28
CA ARG A 705 -3.72 -32.18 -9.75
C ARG A 705 -4.75 -32.35 -10.86
N TRP A 706 -5.86 -31.63 -10.80
CA TRP A 706 -6.90 -31.63 -11.84
C TRP A 706 -6.47 -30.92 -13.13
N LEU A 707 -5.70 -29.83 -13.04
CA LEU A 707 -5.21 -29.06 -14.19
C LEU A 707 -3.93 -29.64 -14.83
N GLN A 708 -3.30 -30.65 -14.22
CA GLN A 708 -2.03 -31.16 -14.71
C GLN A 708 -2.21 -31.98 -16.00
N SER A 709 -1.60 -31.53 -17.10
CA SER A 709 -1.63 -32.15 -18.42
C SER A 709 -1.01 -33.54 -18.45
N ASP A 710 -1.22 -34.28 -19.54
CA ASP A 710 -0.58 -35.59 -19.74
C ASP A 710 0.96 -35.48 -19.74
N GLU A 711 1.51 -34.38 -20.27
CA GLU A 711 2.96 -34.13 -20.25
C GLU A 711 3.45 -33.68 -18.86
N GLY A 712 2.70 -32.81 -18.16
CA GLY A 712 3.00 -32.39 -16.77
C GLY A 712 2.84 -30.91 -16.42
N ALA A 713 2.56 -30.03 -17.40
CA ALA A 713 2.28 -28.61 -17.15
C ALA A 713 0.88 -28.40 -16.55
N ILE A 714 0.61 -27.22 -16.00
CA ILE A 714 -0.68 -26.87 -15.37
C ILE A 714 -1.53 -26.02 -16.33
N ALA A 715 -2.71 -26.52 -16.71
CA ALA A 715 -3.66 -25.80 -17.56
C ALA A 715 -4.31 -24.59 -16.87
N GLY A 716 -5.07 -23.79 -17.63
CA GLY A 716 -5.50 -22.44 -17.21
C GLY A 716 -6.28 -22.39 -15.92
N GLY A 717 -7.45 -23.02 -15.84
CA GLY A 717 -8.24 -23.02 -14.63
C GLY A 717 -9.70 -23.42 -14.79
N ALA A 718 -10.57 -22.70 -14.09
CA ALA A 718 -12.02 -22.93 -14.12
C ALA A 718 -12.82 -21.66 -13.81
N THR A 719 -14.10 -21.68 -14.18
CA THR A 719 -15.06 -20.63 -13.83
C THR A 719 -16.39 -21.18 -13.30
N ASN A 720 -16.97 -20.49 -12.31
CA ASN A 720 -18.36 -20.65 -11.89
C ASN A 720 -19.33 -19.84 -12.76
N SER A 721 -18.84 -18.91 -13.59
CA SER A 721 -19.64 -18.05 -14.46
C SER A 721 -19.15 -18.17 -15.90
N TRP A 722 -19.75 -19.10 -16.66
CA TRP A 722 -19.38 -19.28 -18.06
C TRP A 722 -19.58 -17.98 -18.84
N GLN A 723 -18.51 -17.55 -19.54
CA GLN A 723 -18.43 -16.25 -20.23
C GLN A 723 -18.75 -15.03 -19.34
N GLY A 724 -18.52 -15.15 -18.02
CA GLY A 724 -18.75 -14.08 -17.03
C GLY A 724 -20.21 -13.63 -16.88
N ARG A 725 -21.16 -14.44 -17.39
CA ARG A 725 -22.61 -14.16 -17.39
C ARG A 725 -23.46 -15.38 -17.06
N TYR A 726 -22.87 -16.36 -16.37
CA TYR A 726 -23.48 -17.65 -16.02
C TYR A 726 -24.14 -18.36 -17.22
N ALA A 727 -23.48 -18.31 -18.39
CA ALA A 727 -23.99 -18.93 -19.61
C ALA A 727 -24.01 -20.47 -19.52
N GLN A 728 -24.66 -21.12 -20.49
CA GLN A 728 -24.57 -22.57 -20.65
C GLN A 728 -23.20 -22.94 -21.26
N PRO A 729 -22.34 -23.71 -20.57
CA PRO A 729 -21.10 -24.23 -21.17
C PRO A 729 -21.39 -25.29 -22.24
N PRO A 730 -20.43 -25.60 -23.13
CA PRO A 730 -20.50 -26.71 -24.06
C PRO A 730 -20.90 -28.04 -23.40
N ALA A 731 -21.61 -28.88 -24.16
CA ALA A 731 -22.00 -30.20 -23.68
C ALA A 731 -20.76 -31.08 -23.47
N GLY A 732 -20.56 -31.54 -22.23
CA GLY A 732 -19.40 -32.35 -21.85
C GLY A 732 -18.18 -31.57 -21.34
N THR A 733 -18.26 -30.25 -21.15
CA THR A 733 -17.20 -29.48 -20.47
C THR A 733 -16.88 -30.08 -19.10
N PRO A 734 -15.62 -30.48 -18.84
CA PRO A 734 -15.23 -31.06 -17.55
C PRO A 734 -15.42 -30.11 -16.37
N THR A 735 -15.60 -30.65 -15.18
CA THR A 735 -15.82 -29.83 -13.97
C THR A 735 -14.89 -30.16 -12.80
N PHE A 736 -14.65 -29.13 -11.98
CA PHE A 736 -13.92 -29.18 -10.71
C PHE A 736 -14.83 -28.67 -9.59
N HIS A 737 -15.34 -29.57 -8.74
CA HIS A 737 -16.42 -29.27 -7.78
C HIS A 737 -17.64 -28.57 -8.43
N GLY A 738 -17.88 -28.83 -9.72
CA GLY A 738 -18.92 -28.21 -10.53
C GLY A 738 -18.54 -26.88 -11.20
N LEU A 739 -17.37 -26.29 -10.94
CA LEU A 739 -16.85 -25.18 -11.76
C LEU A 739 -16.40 -25.74 -13.10
N PHE A 740 -16.62 -25.01 -14.20
CA PHE A 740 -16.35 -25.48 -15.56
C PHE A 740 -14.91 -25.21 -15.98
N TYR A 741 -14.25 -26.19 -16.62
CA TYR A 741 -12.89 -26.03 -17.15
C TYR A 741 -12.78 -24.87 -18.15
N ASP A 742 -11.78 -24.03 -17.92
CA ASP A 742 -11.44 -22.88 -18.76
C ASP A 742 -9.94 -22.97 -19.08
N GLU A 743 -9.61 -23.01 -20.37
CA GLU A 743 -8.22 -23.08 -20.87
C GLU A 743 -7.46 -21.77 -20.61
N LYS A 744 -8.19 -20.65 -20.58
CA LYS A 744 -7.63 -19.29 -20.54
C LYS A 744 -8.51 -18.34 -19.70
N PRO A 745 -8.62 -18.59 -18.38
CA PRO A 745 -9.43 -17.76 -17.48
C PRO A 745 -9.16 -16.26 -17.64
N VAL A 746 -10.25 -15.49 -17.66
CA VAL A 746 -10.32 -14.02 -17.69
C VAL A 746 -9.84 -13.34 -18.97
N TYR A 747 -8.66 -13.65 -19.53
CA TYR A 747 -8.12 -12.94 -20.70
C TYR A 747 -7.85 -13.85 -21.92
N HIS A 748 -8.23 -13.35 -23.10
CA HIS A 748 -8.16 -14.03 -24.39
C HIS A 748 -7.23 -13.35 -25.41
N ASP A 749 -6.87 -12.07 -25.22
CA ASP A 749 -5.87 -11.35 -26.02
C ASP A 749 -4.80 -10.69 -25.12
N PRO A 750 -3.66 -11.37 -24.86
CA PRO A 750 -3.38 -12.78 -25.17
C PRO A 750 -4.19 -13.75 -24.29
N ALA A 751 -4.18 -15.04 -24.63
CA ALA A 751 -4.78 -16.08 -23.79
C ALA A 751 -3.97 -16.23 -22.49
N SER A 752 -4.61 -16.05 -21.33
CA SER A 752 -3.92 -15.89 -20.03
C SER A 752 -2.90 -16.99 -19.70
N ASN A 753 -3.24 -18.27 -19.90
CA ASN A 753 -2.34 -19.38 -19.63
C ASN A 753 -1.39 -19.75 -20.79
N GLN A 754 -1.26 -18.91 -21.83
CA GLN A 754 -0.23 -19.11 -22.85
C GLN A 754 1.18 -18.75 -22.34
N TRP A 755 1.29 -17.99 -21.25
CA TRP A 755 2.59 -17.53 -20.73
C TRP A 755 3.20 -18.52 -19.72
N PHE A 756 4.43 -18.98 -20.01
CA PHE A 756 5.15 -19.91 -19.13
C PHE A 756 5.48 -19.34 -17.74
N GLY A 757 5.51 -18.00 -17.56
CA GLY A 757 5.74 -17.38 -16.25
C GLY A 757 4.75 -17.81 -15.17
N PHE A 758 3.47 -18.04 -15.51
CA PHE A 758 2.49 -18.59 -14.57
C PHE A 758 2.81 -20.03 -14.13
N GLN A 759 3.53 -20.82 -14.93
CA GLN A 759 4.01 -22.13 -14.50
C GLN A 759 5.08 -21.97 -13.42
N ALA A 760 6.06 -21.10 -13.66
CA ALA A 760 7.19 -20.87 -12.76
C ALA A 760 6.75 -20.27 -11.41
N TRP A 761 6.06 -19.12 -11.41
CA TRP A 761 5.58 -18.46 -10.19
C TRP A 761 4.67 -19.34 -9.33
N SER A 762 3.84 -20.17 -9.98
CA SER A 762 2.86 -21.00 -9.29
C SER A 762 3.48 -22.28 -8.72
N MET A 763 4.32 -22.96 -9.50
CA MET A 763 5.01 -24.17 -9.03
C MET A 763 6.09 -23.88 -8.00
N GLU A 764 6.64 -22.66 -7.96
CA GLU A 764 7.50 -22.22 -6.86
C GLU A 764 6.77 -22.30 -5.52
N ARG A 765 5.54 -21.75 -5.43
CA ARG A 765 4.70 -21.77 -4.22
C ARG A 765 4.36 -23.20 -3.78
N VAL A 766 4.18 -24.12 -4.74
CA VAL A 766 4.01 -25.56 -4.47
C VAL A 766 5.32 -26.20 -3.99
N ALA A 767 6.46 -25.83 -4.58
CA ALA A 767 7.79 -26.33 -4.20
C ALA A 767 8.22 -25.85 -2.80
N GLU A 768 7.90 -24.62 -2.43
CA GLU A 768 8.09 -24.07 -1.08
C GLU A 768 7.22 -24.79 -0.05
N TYR A 769 5.94 -24.97 -0.33
CA TYR A 769 5.02 -25.74 0.52
C TYR A 769 5.49 -27.19 0.68
N TYR A 770 5.92 -27.85 -0.39
CA TYR A 770 6.54 -29.18 -0.35
C TYR A 770 7.84 -29.19 0.45
N ARG A 771 8.74 -28.21 0.27
CA ARG A 771 9.97 -28.04 1.08
C ARG A 771 9.62 -27.97 2.56
N GLN A 772 8.61 -27.18 2.91
CA GLN A 772 8.26 -26.98 4.31
C GLN A 772 7.58 -28.20 4.94
N THR A 773 6.57 -28.77 4.29
CA THR A 773 5.72 -29.83 4.89
C THR A 773 6.19 -31.24 4.54
N GLY A 774 6.71 -31.45 3.33
CA GLY A 774 6.90 -32.78 2.75
C GLY A 774 5.63 -33.41 2.19
N ASP A 775 4.57 -32.63 1.96
CA ASP A 775 3.29 -33.13 1.46
C ASP A 775 3.39 -33.95 0.16
N ALA A 776 2.63 -35.04 0.12
CA ALA A 776 2.64 -36.01 -0.97
C ALA A 776 1.83 -35.55 -2.19
N ALA A 777 0.78 -34.73 -2.02
CA ALA A 777 0.01 -34.21 -3.15
C ALA A 777 0.83 -33.16 -3.93
N ALA A 778 1.44 -32.22 -3.21
CA ALA A 778 2.40 -31.25 -3.74
C ALA A 778 3.59 -31.96 -4.40
N LYS A 779 4.18 -32.98 -3.76
CA LYS A 779 5.24 -33.79 -4.39
C LYS A 779 4.77 -34.42 -5.70
N THR A 780 3.57 -35.00 -5.75
CA THR A 780 3.03 -35.66 -6.95
C THR A 780 2.93 -34.69 -8.13
N VAL A 781 2.45 -33.47 -7.89
CA VAL A 781 2.39 -32.40 -8.91
C VAL A 781 3.80 -32.03 -9.38
N LEU A 782 4.72 -31.77 -8.43
CA LEU A 782 6.08 -31.33 -8.71
C LEU A 782 6.92 -32.39 -9.44
N ASP A 783 6.83 -33.67 -9.08
CA ASP A 783 7.57 -34.75 -9.73
C ASP A 783 7.30 -34.78 -11.24
N LYS A 784 6.03 -34.66 -11.63
CA LYS A 784 5.61 -34.64 -13.04
C LYS A 784 5.94 -33.30 -13.72
N TRP A 785 5.68 -32.18 -13.06
CA TRP A 785 5.94 -30.85 -13.61
C TRP A 785 7.44 -30.60 -13.83
N VAL A 786 8.29 -30.94 -12.86
CA VAL A 786 9.76 -30.79 -12.95
C VAL A 786 10.32 -31.71 -14.03
N GLY A 787 9.83 -32.95 -14.15
CA GLY A 787 10.18 -33.84 -15.26
C GLY A 787 9.87 -33.24 -16.63
N TRP A 788 8.68 -32.65 -16.78
CA TRP A 788 8.29 -31.93 -18.00
C TRP A 788 9.17 -30.70 -18.25
N ALA A 789 9.27 -29.77 -17.29
CA ALA A 789 9.98 -28.50 -17.46
C ALA A 789 11.47 -28.73 -17.79
N LEU A 790 12.14 -29.66 -17.12
CA LEU A 790 13.51 -30.07 -17.44
C LEU A 790 13.63 -30.62 -18.86
N SER A 791 12.66 -31.43 -19.33
CA SER A 791 12.63 -31.93 -20.72
C SER A 791 12.44 -30.82 -21.78
N LYS A 792 12.02 -29.62 -21.37
CA LYS A 792 11.87 -28.42 -22.21
C LYS A 792 12.91 -27.34 -21.89
N THR A 793 13.96 -27.65 -21.13
CA THR A 793 15.02 -26.70 -20.79
C THR A 793 16.31 -27.05 -21.53
N THR A 794 16.88 -26.08 -22.24
CA THR A 794 18.23 -26.19 -22.82
C THR A 794 19.21 -25.39 -21.99
N ILE A 795 20.31 -26.03 -21.57
CA ILE A 795 21.50 -25.37 -21.03
C ILE A 795 22.63 -25.62 -22.04
N ASN A 796 23.15 -24.55 -22.64
CA ASN A 796 24.19 -24.64 -23.67
C ASN A 796 25.59 -24.80 -23.04
N PRO A 797 26.58 -25.33 -23.79
CA PRO A 797 27.94 -25.52 -23.28
C PRO A 797 28.71 -24.23 -22.95
N ASP A 798 28.22 -23.07 -23.39
CA ASP A 798 28.81 -21.74 -23.13
C ASP A 798 28.28 -21.07 -21.86
N GLY A 799 27.20 -21.59 -21.27
CA GLY A 799 26.52 -21.02 -20.10
C GLY A 799 25.17 -20.36 -20.40
N THR A 800 24.85 -20.12 -21.68
CA THR A 800 23.53 -19.60 -22.09
C THR A 800 22.43 -20.67 -21.93
N TYR A 801 21.17 -20.25 -21.85
CA TYR A 801 20.04 -21.16 -21.67
C TYR A 801 18.86 -20.79 -22.59
N ARG A 802 17.93 -21.72 -22.75
CA ARG A 802 16.58 -21.46 -23.29
C ARG A 802 15.53 -22.25 -22.51
N ILE A 803 14.51 -21.53 -22.06
CA ILE A 803 13.33 -22.04 -21.35
C ILE A 803 12.07 -21.82 -22.21
N PRO A 804 10.95 -22.51 -21.96
CA PRO A 804 9.68 -22.24 -22.65
C PRO A 804 9.24 -20.77 -22.47
N SER A 805 8.52 -20.21 -23.44
CA SER A 805 7.90 -18.89 -23.33
C SER A 805 6.40 -18.97 -23.63
N THR A 806 6.02 -19.22 -24.87
CA THR A 806 4.62 -19.42 -25.26
C THR A 806 4.25 -20.91 -25.21
N LEU A 807 3.16 -21.19 -24.50
CA LEU A 807 2.49 -22.48 -24.40
C LEU A 807 1.23 -22.47 -25.26
N GLN A 808 0.97 -23.59 -25.92
CA GLN A 808 -0.28 -23.87 -26.62
C GLN A 808 -0.94 -25.08 -25.95
N TRP A 809 -2.25 -24.99 -25.75
CA TRP A 809 -3.06 -25.97 -25.07
C TRP A 809 -4.02 -26.66 -26.04
N SER A 810 -4.42 -27.89 -25.74
CA SER A 810 -5.49 -28.56 -26.46
C SER A 810 -6.15 -29.66 -25.62
N GLY A 811 -7.42 -29.93 -25.92
CA GLY A 811 -8.21 -30.91 -25.20
C GLY A 811 -8.72 -30.37 -23.85
N ALA A 812 -8.92 -31.26 -22.87
CA ALA A 812 -9.47 -30.89 -21.56
C ALA A 812 -9.16 -31.98 -20.51
N PRO A 813 -9.10 -31.64 -19.20
CA PRO A 813 -8.90 -32.63 -18.13
C PRO A 813 -10.10 -33.57 -18.00
N ASP A 814 -9.93 -34.67 -17.27
CA ASP A 814 -11.06 -35.47 -16.79
C ASP A 814 -11.94 -34.64 -15.83
N THR A 815 -13.21 -35.03 -15.61
CA THR A 815 -14.00 -34.40 -14.53
C THR A 815 -13.46 -34.82 -13.16
N TRP A 816 -13.26 -33.85 -12.26
CA TRP A 816 -12.61 -34.10 -10.97
C TRP A 816 -13.40 -35.07 -10.09
N ASN A 817 -12.67 -36.02 -9.51
CA ASN A 817 -13.16 -36.96 -8.51
C ASN A 817 -12.05 -37.21 -7.49
N ALA A 818 -12.15 -36.63 -6.30
CA ALA A 818 -11.12 -36.75 -5.27
C ALA A 818 -10.84 -38.20 -4.82
N SER A 819 -11.79 -39.13 -4.99
CA SER A 819 -11.61 -40.56 -4.66
C SER A 819 -10.99 -41.38 -5.80
N ALA A 820 -11.07 -40.89 -7.04
CA ALA A 820 -10.41 -41.49 -8.20
C ALA A 820 -10.02 -40.38 -9.20
N PRO A 821 -8.95 -39.62 -8.91
CA PRO A 821 -8.49 -38.54 -9.78
C PRO A 821 -8.19 -39.03 -11.20
N GLY A 822 -8.53 -38.20 -12.18
CA GLY A 822 -8.32 -38.50 -13.58
C GLY A 822 -6.85 -38.68 -13.97
N ALA A 823 -6.64 -39.28 -15.14
CA ALA A 823 -5.32 -39.42 -15.73
C ALA A 823 -4.96 -38.21 -16.62
N ASN A 824 -5.96 -37.44 -17.06
CA ASN A 824 -5.82 -36.28 -17.95
C ASN A 824 -5.13 -36.59 -19.29
N GLY A 825 -5.17 -37.86 -19.75
CA GLY A 825 -4.62 -38.33 -21.03
C GLY A 825 -5.32 -37.82 -22.30
N GLY A 826 -6.07 -36.72 -22.18
CA GLY A 826 -6.68 -35.94 -23.25
C GLY A 826 -6.52 -34.42 -23.04
N LEU A 827 -5.64 -33.99 -22.14
CA LEU A 827 -5.24 -32.61 -21.90
C LEU A 827 -3.75 -32.48 -22.24
N HIS A 828 -3.44 -31.70 -23.26
CA HIS A 828 -2.09 -31.63 -23.83
C HIS A 828 -1.53 -30.21 -23.87
N VAL A 829 -0.22 -30.08 -23.64
CA VAL A 829 0.55 -28.85 -23.82
C VAL A 829 1.66 -29.01 -24.85
N THR A 830 1.85 -28.00 -25.70
CA THR A 830 3.02 -27.86 -26.57
C THR A 830 3.69 -26.52 -26.34
N VAL A 831 5.03 -26.52 -26.30
CA VAL A 831 5.83 -25.29 -26.27
C VAL A 831 5.96 -24.77 -27.69
N ALA A 832 5.45 -23.57 -27.96
CA ALA A 832 5.47 -22.96 -29.29
C ALA A 832 6.78 -22.21 -29.56
N ASP A 833 7.33 -21.55 -28.55
CA ASP A 833 8.60 -20.83 -28.60
C ASP A 833 9.34 -20.87 -27.25
N TYR A 834 10.59 -20.39 -27.28
CA TYR A 834 11.52 -20.43 -26.16
C TYR A 834 12.17 -19.06 -25.96
N THR A 835 12.49 -18.70 -24.72
CA THR A 835 13.09 -17.42 -24.33
C THR A 835 14.34 -17.62 -23.47
N ASP A 836 15.12 -16.56 -23.31
CA ASP A 836 16.16 -16.37 -22.30
C ASP A 836 15.72 -15.40 -21.17
N ASP A 837 14.41 -15.05 -21.10
CA ASP A 837 13.77 -14.27 -20.03
C ASP A 837 14.33 -14.58 -18.64
N VAL A 838 14.96 -13.57 -18.05
CA VAL A 838 15.70 -13.64 -16.78
C VAL A 838 14.77 -13.70 -15.56
N GLY A 839 13.58 -13.09 -15.62
CA GLY A 839 12.62 -13.10 -14.51
C GLY A 839 11.93 -14.45 -14.39
N VAL A 840 11.50 -15.02 -15.52
CA VAL A 840 10.89 -16.35 -15.56
C VAL A 840 11.94 -17.44 -15.33
N ALA A 841 13.18 -17.27 -15.79
CA ALA A 841 14.28 -18.17 -15.46
C ALA A 841 14.63 -18.16 -13.96
N ALA A 842 14.51 -17.03 -13.27
CA ALA A 842 14.70 -16.93 -11.83
C ALA A 842 13.61 -17.68 -11.04
N ALA A 843 12.34 -17.46 -11.36
CA ALA A 843 11.22 -18.16 -10.72
C ALA A 843 11.30 -19.68 -10.92
N TYR A 844 11.71 -20.10 -12.12
CA TYR A 844 11.95 -21.50 -12.43
C TYR A 844 13.17 -22.06 -11.67
N ALA A 845 14.26 -21.30 -11.56
CA ALA A 845 15.42 -21.68 -10.75
C ALA A 845 15.07 -21.80 -9.25
N LYS A 846 14.19 -20.95 -8.71
CA LYS A 846 13.65 -21.10 -7.34
C LYS A 846 12.79 -22.35 -7.20
N THR A 847 11.87 -22.59 -8.13
CA THR A 847 11.05 -23.81 -8.17
C THR A 847 11.92 -25.07 -8.11
N LEU A 848 12.93 -25.15 -8.98
CA LEU A 848 13.89 -26.26 -9.01
C LEU A 848 14.74 -26.32 -7.72
N THR A 849 15.10 -25.18 -7.13
CA THR A 849 15.87 -25.09 -5.89
C THR A 849 15.11 -25.65 -4.70
N TYR A 850 13.89 -25.16 -4.42
CA TYR A 850 13.05 -25.65 -3.32
C TYR A 850 12.70 -27.14 -3.49
N TYR A 851 12.37 -27.56 -4.72
CA TYR A 851 12.11 -28.97 -5.02
C TYR A 851 13.36 -29.84 -4.82
N ALA A 852 14.53 -29.44 -5.34
CA ALA A 852 15.77 -30.21 -5.21
C ALA A 852 16.24 -30.32 -3.76
N ALA A 853 16.11 -29.25 -2.97
CA ALA A 853 16.49 -29.23 -1.55
C ALA A 853 15.68 -30.24 -0.72
N LYS A 854 14.42 -30.49 -1.07
CA LYS A 854 13.54 -31.44 -0.37
C LYS A 854 13.57 -32.86 -0.93
N SER A 855 13.71 -33.01 -2.24
CA SER A 855 13.68 -34.31 -2.95
C SER A 855 15.07 -34.96 -3.10
N GLY A 856 16.14 -34.17 -3.00
CA GLY A 856 17.49 -34.60 -3.39
C GLY A 856 17.72 -34.71 -4.90
N HIS A 857 16.78 -34.24 -5.74
CA HIS A 857 16.82 -34.45 -7.20
C HIS A 857 18.02 -33.74 -7.85
N PRO A 858 19.04 -34.48 -8.35
CA PRO A 858 20.34 -33.90 -8.68
C PRO A 858 20.28 -33.03 -9.95
N GLU A 859 19.45 -33.41 -10.92
CA GLU A 859 19.30 -32.66 -12.17
C GLU A 859 18.57 -31.33 -11.97
N ALA A 860 17.62 -31.27 -11.03
CA ALA A 860 16.98 -30.00 -10.65
C ALA A 860 17.98 -29.05 -9.99
N LYS A 861 18.83 -29.56 -9.07
CA LYS A 861 19.95 -28.76 -8.51
C LYS A 861 20.91 -28.27 -9.61
N ARG A 862 21.27 -29.14 -10.57
CA ARG A 862 22.17 -28.81 -11.68
C ARG A 862 21.60 -27.68 -12.54
N VAL A 863 20.35 -27.81 -12.98
CA VAL A 863 19.71 -26.83 -13.87
C VAL A 863 19.40 -25.52 -13.15
N ALA A 864 18.94 -25.55 -11.89
CA ALA A 864 18.78 -24.35 -11.07
C ALA A 864 20.09 -23.54 -11.00
N LYS A 865 21.21 -24.20 -10.64
CA LYS A 865 22.52 -23.56 -10.58
C LYS A 865 22.96 -23.01 -11.95
N ALA A 866 22.73 -23.76 -13.03
CA ALA A 866 23.11 -23.37 -14.38
C ALA A 866 22.34 -22.13 -14.89
N LEU A 867 21.03 -22.04 -14.62
CA LEU A 867 20.23 -20.84 -14.93
C LEU A 867 20.78 -19.61 -14.18
N LEU A 868 21.05 -19.73 -12.88
CA LEU A 868 21.60 -18.66 -12.05
C LEU A 868 23.01 -18.23 -12.49
N ASP A 869 23.86 -19.18 -12.89
CA ASP A 869 25.20 -18.88 -13.41
C ASP A 869 25.16 -18.25 -14.80
N GLY A 870 24.28 -18.74 -15.68
CA GLY A 870 24.08 -18.19 -17.03
C GLY A 870 23.60 -16.73 -16.99
N MET A 871 22.54 -16.46 -16.22
CA MET A 871 22.05 -15.09 -15.99
C MET A 871 23.17 -14.16 -15.48
N TRP A 872 23.91 -14.62 -14.48
CA TRP A 872 24.97 -13.81 -13.86
C TRP A 872 26.17 -13.56 -14.78
N ALA A 873 26.48 -14.49 -15.68
CA ALA A 873 27.63 -14.42 -16.59
C ALA A 873 27.34 -13.69 -17.91
N HIS A 874 26.11 -13.77 -18.44
CA HIS A 874 25.79 -13.30 -19.79
C HIS A 874 24.84 -12.10 -19.87
N HIS A 875 24.09 -11.80 -18.80
CA HIS A 875 22.96 -10.85 -18.86
C HIS A 875 23.09 -9.67 -17.87
N GLN A 876 24.27 -9.43 -17.30
CA GLN A 876 24.49 -8.32 -16.37
C GLN A 876 24.81 -6.98 -17.05
N ASP A 877 24.28 -5.90 -16.46
CA ASP A 877 24.61 -4.51 -16.80
C ASP A 877 24.73 -3.63 -15.52
N PRO A 878 24.86 -2.28 -15.63
CA PRO A 878 24.91 -1.38 -14.46
C PRO A 878 23.60 -1.26 -13.66
N LEU A 879 22.44 -1.52 -14.27
CA LEU A 879 21.13 -1.41 -13.65
C LEU A 879 20.72 -2.72 -12.97
N GLY A 880 21.02 -3.88 -13.54
CA GLY A 880 20.58 -5.16 -13.00
C GLY A 880 21.13 -6.38 -13.74
N VAL A 881 20.21 -7.26 -14.14
CA VAL A 881 20.36 -8.44 -14.98
C VAL A 881 19.20 -8.43 -15.99
N ALA A 882 19.45 -8.26 -17.30
CA ALA A 882 18.42 -8.13 -18.33
C ALA A 882 18.87 -8.65 -19.70
N VAL A 883 17.90 -9.01 -20.55
CA VAL A 883 18.08 -9.47 -21.94
C VAL A 883 17.52 -8.45 -22.94
N GLN A 884 17.75 -8.67 -24.25
CA GLN A 884 17.16 -7.84 -25.30
C GLN A 884 15.84 -8.44 -25.80
N GLU A 885 14.76 -7.67 -25.68
CA GLU A 885 13.41 -8.04 -26.06
C GLU A 885 12.95 -7.27 -27.30
N THR A 886 12.47 -7.99 -28.33
CA THR A 886 11.91 -7.38 -29.55
C THR A 886 10.39 -7.25 -29.42
N ARG A 887 9.88 -6.03 -29.20
CA ARG A 887 8.46 -5.76 -28.93
C ARG A 887 7.67 -5.59 -30.23
N THR A 888 7.45 -6.70 -30.93
CA THR A 888 6.66 -6.74 -32.18
C THR A 888 5.20 -6.29 -32.00
N ASP A 889 4.69 -6.45 -30.78
CA ASP A 889 3.38 -6.01 -30.30
C ASP A 889 3.22 -4.48 -30.23
N TYR A 890 4.30 -3.71 -30.26
CA TYR A 890 4.24 -2.24 -30.20
C TYR A 890 3.73 -1.57 -31.49
N ASN A 891 3.32 -2.35 -32.49
CA ASN A 891 2.46 -1.83 -33.56
C ASN A 891 1.08 -1.43 -33.02
N ARG A 892 0.64 -2.02 -31.90
CA ARG A 892 -0.64 -1.74 -31.22
C ARG A 892 -0.70 -0.36 -30.54
N PHE A 893 0.39 0.41 -30.45
CA PHE A 893 0.32 1.83 -30.12
C PHE A 893 -0.63 2.61 -31.07
N SER A 894 -0.78 2.13 -32.32
CA SER A 894 -1.69 2.69 -33.31
C SER A 894 -3.10 2.08 -33.31
N ASN A 895 -3.39 1.06 -32.49
CA ASN A 895 -4.70 0.39 -32.49
C ASN A 895 -5.82 1.33 -32.01
N PRO A 896 -7.01 1.24 -32.61
CA PRO A 896 -8.19 1.96 -32.12
C PRO A 896 -8.62 1.42 -30.75
N VAL A 897 -8.93 2.33 -29.83
CA VAL A 897 -9.57 2.02 -28.54
C VAL A 897 -11.08 2.14 -28.74
N TYR A 898 -11.85 1.11 -28.40
CA TYR A 898 -13.30 1.21 -28.54
C TYR A 898 -13.87 2.27 -27.58
N VAL A 899 -14.63 3.21 -28.13
CA VAL A 899 -15.44 4.18 -27.40
C VAL A 899 -16.80 4.28 -28.11
N PRO A 900 -17.95 4.24 -27.41
CA PRO A 900 -19.27 4.34 -28.05
C PRO A 900 -19.40 5.63 -28.87
N GLY A 901 -19.96 5.56 -30.08
CA GLY A 901 -20.01 6.70 -31.02
C GLY A 901 -20.83 7.92 -30.59
N THR A 902 -21.54 7.84 -29.46
CA THR A 902 -22.25 8.98 -28.83
C THR A 902 -21.55 9.49 -27.57
N TRP A 903 -20.44 8.87 -27.17
CA TRP A 903 -19.66 9.20 -25.98
C TRP A 903 -18.46 10.07 -26.38
N THR A 904 -18.20 11.11 -25.60
CA THR A 904 -17.03 11.99 -25.77
C THR A 904 -16.58 12.49 -24.40
N GLY A 905 -15.28 12.63 -24.23
CA GLY A 905 -14.65 13.06 -22.98
C GLY A 905 -13.19 13.43 -23.15
N THR A 906 -12.52 13.76 -22.05
CA THR A 906 -11.10 14.17 -22.06
C THR A 906 -10.30 13.52 -20.93
N MET A 907 -9.08 13.06 -21.24
CA MET A 907 -8.06 12.72 -20.23
C MET A 907 -7.58 14.00 -19.51
N PRO A 908 -6.91 13.90 -18.35
CA PRO A 908 -6.50 15.08 -17.57
C PRO A 908 -5.46 15.99 -18.24
N ASN A 909 -4.65 15.46 -19.16
CA ASN A 909 -3.75 16.24 -20.03
C ASN A 909 -4.48 16.99 -21.17
N GLY A 910 -5.76 16.69 -21.41
CA GLY A 910 -6.57 17.25 -22.48
C GLY A 910 -6.83 16.32 -23.67
N ASP A 911 -6.27 15.10 -23.70
CA ASP A 911 -6.46 14.17 -24.82
C ASP A 911 -7.94 13.81 -25.02
N ALA A 912 -8.39 13.87 -26.28
CA ALA A 912 -9.79 13.62 -26.63
C ALA A 912 -10.08 12.11 -26.68
N VAL A 913 -10.96 11.66 -25.77
CA VAL A 913 -11.47 10.28 -25.71
C VAL A 913 -12.82 10.22 -26.45
N ASN A 914 -12.86 9.55 -27.59
CA ASN A 914 -14.01 9.46 -28.49
C ASN A 914 -13.85 8.26 -29.45
N SER A 915 -14.81 8.02 -30.34
CA SER A 915 -14.80 6.84 -31.23
C SER A 915 -13.74 6.82 -32.34
N ALA A 916 -12.84 7.81 -32.40
CA ALA A 916 -11.65 7.82 -33.26
C ALA A 916 -10.34 7.69 -32.46
N SER A 917 -10.40 7.50 -31.14
CA SER A 917 -9.22 7.36 -30.28
C SER A 917 -8.41 6.09 -30.56
N THR A 918 -7.09 6.19 -30.42
CA THR A 918 -6.15 5.04 -30.40
C THR A 918 -5.48 4.93 -29.04
N PHE A 919 -4.74 3.84 -28.80
CA PHE A 919 -3.96 3.67 -27.56
C PHE A 919 -3.07 4.88 -27.26
N ALA A 920 -2.31 5.35 -28.26
CA ALA A 920 -1.44 6.52 -28.14
C ALA A 920 -2.19 7.86 -28.11
N SER A 921 -3.38 7.98 -28.73
CA SER A 921 -4.10 9.27 -28.81
C SER A 921 -4.82 9.66 -27.51
N ILE A 922 -4.81 8.79 -26.50
CA ILE A 922 -5.31 9.06 -25.13
C ILE A 922 -4.20 8.95 -24.08
N ARG A 923 -2.94 8.92 -24.55
CA ARG A 923 -1.69 8.79 -23.79
C ARG A 923 -0.60 9.65 -24.45
N THR A 924 -0.92 10.88 -24.89
CA THR A 924 0.02 11.68 -25.72
C THR A 924 1.31 12.06 -24.99
N PHE A 925 1.36 11.96 -23.65
CA PHE A 925 2.59 12.03 -22.86
C PHE A 925 3.67 11.05 -23.34
N TYR A 926 3.29 9.93 -23.99
CA TYR A 926 4.25 9.02 -24.61
C TYR A 926 5.09 9.66 -25.71
N GLN A 927 4.68 10.79 -26.30
CA GLN A 927 5.45 11.49 -27.34
C GLN A 927 6.68 12.21 -26.77
N ASP A 928 6.69 12.50 -25.47
CA ASP A 928 7.83 13.07 -24.74
C ASP A 928 8.81 11.99 -24.21
N ASP A 929 8.49 10.70 -24.37
CA ASP A 929 9.31 9.59 -23.88
C ASP A 929 10.64 9.45 -24.68
N PRO A 930 11.81 9.30 -24.03
CA PRO A 930 13.10 9.18 -24.72
C PRO A 930 13.22 8.02 -25.72
N ALA A 931 12.39 6.98 -25.60
CA ALA A 931 12.32 5.83 -26.51
C ALA A 931 11.19 5.94 -27.55
N TRP A 932 10.32 6.97 -27.49
CA TRP A 932 9.24 7.20 -28.47
C TRP A 932 9.69 7.18 -29.94
N PRO A 933 10.86 7.73 -30.33
CA PRO A 933 11.33 7.65 -31.72
C PRO A 933 11.52 6.22 -32.25
N LYS A 934 11.67 5.21 -31.38
CA LYS A 934 11.65 3.80 -31.78
C LYS A 934 10.25 3.36 -32.24
N ILE A 935 9.20 3.85 -31.57
CA ILE A 935 7.80 3.54 -31.87
C ILE A 935 7.39 4.23 -33.17
N GLU A 936 7.73 5.51 -33.34
CA GLU A 936 7.48 6.24 -34.60
C GLU A 936 8.15 5.55 -35.78
N ALA A 937 9.41 5.15 -35.64
CA ALA A 937 10.14 4.41 -36.68
C ALA A 937 9.48 3.07 -37.02
N TYR A 938 8.94 2.34 -36.04
CA TYR A 938 8.24 1.07 -36.28
C TYR A 938 6.88 1.30 -36.96
N LEU A 939 6.07 2.24 -36.47
CA LEU A 939 4.77 2.61 -37.05
C LEU A 939 4.90 3.18 -38.48
N ALA A 940 6.04 3.79 -38.81
CA ALA A 940 6.40 4.21 -40.18
C ALA A 940 6.84 3.04 -41.10
N GLY A 941 6.78 1.78 -40.64
CA GLY A 941 7.16 0.59 -41.41
C GLY A 941 8.62 0.13 -41.22
N GLY A 942 9.30 0.59 -40.17
CA GLY A 942 10.63 0.15 -39.78
C GLY A 942 10.66 -1.25 -39.14
N ALA A 943 11.80 -1.60 -38.55
CA ALA A 943 11.93 -2.83 -37.76
C ALA A 943 11.20 -2.70 -36.41
N ALA A 944 10.75 -3.83 -35.86
CA ALA A 944 10.18 -3.88 -34.52
C ALA A 944 11.21 -3.40 -33.47
N PRO A 945 10.80 -2.61 -32.47
CA PRO A 945 11.71 -1.95 -31.56
C PRO A 945 12.28 -2.95 -30.54
N VAL A 946 13.57 -2.78 -30.22
CA VAL A 946 14.28 -3.59 -29.23
C VAL A 946 14.51 -2.79 -27.95
N PHE A 947 14.28 -3.43 -26.81
CA PHE A 947 14.45 -2.88 -25.47
C PHE A 947 15.26 -3.84 -24.59
N THR A 948 15.79 -3.34 -23.48
CA THR A 948 16.37 -4.13 -22.38
C THR A 948 15.67 -3.63 -21.13
N TYR A 949 14.81 -4.46 -20.53
CA TYR A 949 13.88 -4.01 -19.49
C TYR A 949 14.30 -4.43 -18.08
N HIS A 950 14.34 -3.46 -17.18
CA HIS A 950 14.62 -3.63 -15.76
C HIS A 950 13.32 -3.63 -14.96
N ARG A 951 12.43 -4.57 -15.28
CA ARG A 951 11.20 -4.80 -14.52
C ARG A 951 11.53 -5.10 -13.06
N PHE A 952 10.98 -4.34 -12.12
CA PHE A 952 11.30 -4.44 -10.70
C PHE A 952 11.07 -5.85 -10.16
N TRP A 953 9.93 -6.48 -10.53
CA TRP A 953 9.62 -7.85 -10.14
C TRP A 953 10.70 -8.84 -10.59
N ALA A 954 11.19 -8.72 -11.83
CA ALA A 954 12.18 -9.64 -12.39
C ALA A 954 13.53 -9.50 -11.68
N GLN A 955 13.98 -8.27 -11.39
CA GLN A 955 15.23 -8.04 -10.66
C GLN A 955 15.14 -8.55 -9.21
N ALA A 956 14.01 -8.31 -8.55
CA ALA A 956 13.73 -8.87 -7.23
C ALA A 956 13.71 -10.41 -7.25
N ASP A 957 13.10 -11.02 -8.27
CA ASP A 957 13.00 -12.47 -8.41
C ASP A 957 14.37 -13.13 -8.68
N ILE A 958 15.20 -12.53 -9.54
CA ILE A 958 16.60 -12.94 -9.79
C ILE A 958 17.40 -12.87 -8.49
N ALA A 959 17.29 -11.77 -7.72
CA ALA A 959 17.95 -11.66 -6.42
C ALA A 959 17.47 -12.77 -5.47
N LEU A 960 16.16 -12.91 -5.29
CA LEU A 960 15.53 -13.97 -4.47
C LEU A 960 16.01 -15.37 -4.88
N ALA A 961 16.23 -15.61 -6.17
CA ALA A 961 16.69 -16.91 -6.67
C ALA A 961 18.14 -17.22 -6.27
N MET A 962 19.02 -16.20 -6.27
CA MET A 962 20.35 -16.32 -5.66
C MET A 962 20.22 -16.57 -4.15
N GLY A 963 19.46 -15.75 -3.41
CA GLY A 963 19.32 -15.86 -1.95
C GLY A 963 18.73 -17.19 -1.47
N SER A 964 17.83 -17.79 -2.26
CA SER A 964 17.19 -19.10 -1.99
C SER A 964 18.13 -20.27 -2.31
N TYR A 965 18.91 -20.17 -3.40
CA TYR A 965 19.95 -21.16 -3.67
C TYR A 965 21.03 -21.14 -2.58
N ALA A 966 21.42 -19.94 -2.11
CA ALA A 966 22.35 -19.74 -1.00
C ALA A 966 21.86 -20.30 0.34
N GLU A 967 20.54 -20.32 0.58
CA GLU A 967 19.96 -20.88 1.80
C GLU A 967 19.93 -22.42 1.80
N LEU A 968 19.67 -23.02 0.64
CA LEU A 968 19.21 -24.41 0.56
C LEU A 968 20.19 -25.36 -0.13
N LEU A 969 21.10 -24.85 -0.97
CA LEU A 969 21.90 -25.65 -1.90
C LEU A 969 23.38 -25.23 -2.01
N GLU A 970 23.81 -24.19 -1.31
CA GLU A 970 25.21 -23.80 -1.09
C GLU A 970 25.66 -24.24 0.32
#